data_AF-A0ABD0LPS0-F1
#
_entry.id   AF-A0ABD0LPS0-F1
#
_cell.length_a   1.000
_cell.length_b   1.000
_cell.length_c   1.000
_cell.angle_alpha   90.00
_cell.angle_beta   90.00
_cell.angle_gamma   90.00
#
_symmetry.space_group_name_H-M   'P 1'
#
loop_
_entity.id
_entity.type
_entity.pdbx_description
1 polymer ?
#
loop_
_entity_poly.entity_id
_entity_poly.type
_entity_poly.pdbx_seq_one_letter_code
_entity_poly.pdbx_strand_id
1 'polypeptide(L)'
;MDDDDSGGDYPLYSRSSRLSSSNVSSSGSSGQNKLDEALLTSGRVSDALNSLLDWLQKAEVTLSDDVPVLGDLDTVHMLIEQHRNLQQELAAREPTVTTMKAPGNLPHSQHEELSSLWERVTYLCEVRENKLTDALKLAEEFQEVVTIMREFLPEAEAQLKFRSLPDDEVAILQMIEKHEKFEEELKNHQEHVDKIKALAEEILSSCHPNAIRFVKYYLTITQTRWDQLLERARTRGERLRDAQHRLAGLAQSLEDMLAMLTEYQALLATKERDPIPHDLKVVEELLKEHQEVYAELVKLSESEDFMKIMSTEAKASPSPQKNGSNMRLNEVGRYNPRYTTMQNKWRTVSRMAIERKKKLQDAYDMLQELESFKNFDFESWRARYLKWIQAKKFRITDFFRRQDKNGDGFLNQEEFVNGMLQSRFPTNKTELNAVFDIFDRERRGLIDYKDFVDALKPDKFRNSNRVMTDDEVIHDAIELETASCTCRNQFRGERIDTGKYRFGEKQKIVLVRFLNKTVMVRVGGGWVPLEEFVMNNDPCKGSTGNLSGQRSRTPRSSVSSGRRTPTANMERRRSGATTPRATTPTVAFGSGVPRSRPTTPNSFSSTPQRPSSATPRSGAATPTRNLGGPTRHRKLPNAPTSTTPTTPTNRANTASPTTPTTAPRTRHQFHFPDLK
;
A
#
# COMPACT_ATOMS: atom_id res chain seq x y z
N MET A 1 61.04 -72.46 -0.90
CA MET A 1 60.54 -71.26 -0.21
C MET A 1 59.52 -71.66 0.83
N ASP A 2 59.87 -72.11 2.02
CA ASP A 2 61.06 -72.60 2.73
C ASP A 2 60.53 -72.83 4.16
N ASP A 3 61.06 -73.83 4.87
CA ASP A 3 60.94 -74.10 6.32
C ASP A 3 59.51 -74.46 6.85
N ASP A 4 59.24 -75.67 7.38
CA ASP A 4 59.76 -76.35 8.59
C ASP A 4 59.26 -75.69 9.90
N ASP A 5 58.91 -76.41 10.99
CA ASP A 5 59.56 -77.61 11.53
C ASP A 5 58.64 -78.54 12.40
N SER A 6 59.05 -79.82 12.46
CA SER A 6 58.87 -80.90 13.48
C SER A 6 57.69 -81.02 14.46
N GLY A 7 57.19 -82.27 14.55
CA GLY A 7 57.49 -83.11 15.74
C GLY A 7 56.31 -83.76 16.49
N GLY A 8 56.30 -85.09 16.67
CA GLY A 8 55.20 -85.76 17.41
C GLY A 8 55.11 -87.31 17.50
N ASP A 9 56.22 -88.04 17.31
CA ASP A 9 56.50 -89.45 17.67
C ASP A 9 55.44 -90.59 17.73
N TYR A 10 55.62 -91.51 16.76
CA TYR A 10 55.75 -93.00 16.85
C TYR A 10 54.61 -93.96 17.28
N PRO A 11 54.64 -95.25 16.81
CA PRO A 11 53.43 -96.12 16.81
C PRO A 11 53.62 -97.65 17.14
N LEU A 12 52.50 -98.39 17.10
CA LEU A 12 52.31 -99.79 16.65
C LEU A 12 52.96 -101.05 17.33
N TYR A 13 52.10 -102.09 17.41
CA TYR A 13 52.31 -103.55 17.18
C TYR A 13 52.93 -104.55 18.21
N SER A 14 52.04 -105.47 18.64
CA SER A 14 52.15 -106.97 18.65
C SER A 14 53.26 -107.76 19.37
N ARG A 15 52.81 -108.74 20.19
CA ARG A 15 52.87 -110.22 19.94
C ARG A 15 52.03 -110.98 20.99
N SER A 16 51.19 -111.97 20.66
CA SER A 16 51.48 -113.42 20.41
C SER A 16 52.11 -114.11 21.63
N SER A 17 51.66 -115.24 22.21
CA SER A 17 50.95 -116.47 21.77
C SER A 17 50.38 -117.23 23.02
N ARG A 18 49.56 -118.32 23.05
CA ARG A 18 48.77 -119.16 22.11
C ARG A 18 47.83 -120.10 22.94
N LEU A 19 46.86 -120.78 22.28
CA LEU A 19 46.26 -122.13 22.54
C LEU A 19 46.14 -122.65 24.02
N SER A 20 44.98 -123.15 24.49
CA SER A 20 44.36 -124.41 23.99
C SER A 20 42.92 -124.68 24.49
N SER A 21 42.21 -125.48 23.69
CA SER A 21 40.90 -126.15 23.83
C SER A 21 40.23 -126.37 25.21
N SER A 22 38.91 -126.12 25.26
CA SER A 22 37.89 -127.15 25.53
C SER A 22 36.51 -126.66 25.03
N ASN A 23 35.49 -127.53 24.93
CA ASN A 23 34.30 -127.33 24.09
C ASN A 23 32.99 -127.82 24.77
N VAL A 24 31.86 -127.45 24.16
CA VAL A 24 30.46 -127.91 24.40
C VAL A 24 29.70 -127.30 25.59
N SER A 25 28.79 -126.39 25.25
CA SER A 25 27.43 -126.27 25.81
C SER A 25 26.51 -125.47 24.85
N SER A 26 26.61 -125.78 23.56
CA SER A 26 26.08 -124.98 22.45
C SER A 26 24.64 -125.36 22.06
N SER A 27 23.68 -125.15 22.96
CA SER A 27 22.25 -125.38 22.65
C SER A 27 21.27 -124.36 23.23
N GLY A 28 21.69 -123.49 24.16
CA GLY A 28 20.91 -122.30 24.55
C GLY A 28 21.22 -121.06 23.70
N SER A 29 22.48 -120.87 23.32
CA SER A 29 22.98 -119.67 22.63
C SER A 29 22.35 -119.44 21.25
N SER A 30 22.03 -120.49 20.49
CA SER A 30 21.44 -120.33 19.15
C SER A 30 20.01 -119.75 19.16
N GLY A 31 19.30 -119.85 20.29
CA GLY A 31 18.03 -119.17 20.51
C GLY A 31 18.25 -117.75 21.04
N GLN A 32 19.09 -117.63 22.08
CA GLN A 32 19.42 -116.35 22.71
C GLN A 32 19.99 -115.34 21.70
N ASN A 33 21.02 -115.72 20.94
CA ASN A 33 21.65 -114.85 19.94
C ASN A 33 20.67 -114.37 18.87
N LYS A 34 19.68 -115.19 18.47
CA LYS A 34 18.65 -114.78 17.50
C LYS A 34 17.63 -113.83 18.11
N LEU A 35 17.31 -114.00 19.40
CA LEU A 35 16.44 -113.09 20.14
C LEU A 35 17.14 -111.74 20.36
N ASP A 36 18.43 -111.77 20.69
CA ASP A 36 19.27 -110.58 20.86
C ASP A 36 19.52 -109.87 19.52
N GLU A 37 19.72 -110.61 18.41
CA GLU A 37 19.80 -110.07 17.04
C GLU A 37 18.47 -109.43 16.59
N ALA A 38 17.33 -110.06 16.91
CA ALA A 38 16.00 -109.51 16.69
C ALA A 38 15.72 -108.27 17.57
N LEU A 39 16.20 -108.24 18.82
CA LEU A 39 16.09 -107.09 19.72
C LEU A 39 16.99 -105.93 19.27
N LEU A 40 18.20 -106.21 18.79
CA LEU A 40 19.12 -105.20 18.26
C LEU A 40 18.64 -104.60 16.93
N THR A 41 17.99 -105.40 16.07
CA THR A 41 17.33 -104.88 14.86
C THR A 41 16.05 -104.12 15.20
N SER A 42 15.20 -104.65 16.09
CA SER A 42 14.00 -103.94 16.57
C SER A 42 14.34 -102.61 17.27
N GLY A 43 15.41 -102.56 18.06
CA GLY A 43 15.88 -101.33 18.71
C GLY A 43 16.32 -100.29 17.69
N ARG A 44 17.16 -100.67 16.71
CA ARG A 44 17.59 -99.78 15.61
C ARG A 44 16.41 -99.27 14.77
N VAL A 45 15.40 -100.10 14.52
CA VAL A 45 14.16 -99.67 13.85
C VAL A 45 13.39 -98.67 14.71
N SER A 46 13.28 -98.90 16.03
CA SER A 46 12.64 -97.96 16.95
C SER A 46 13.39 -96.62 17.06
N ASP A 47 14.72 -96.62 17.11
CA ASP A 47 15.52 -95.39 17.17
C ASP A 47 15.39 -94.58 15.87
N ALA A 48 15.42 -95.26 14.72
CA ALA A 48 15.20 -94.62 13.42
C ALA A 48 13.77 -94.08 13.25
N LEU A 49 12.76 -94.81 13.74
CA LEU A 49 11.36 -94.35 13.79
C LEU A 49 11.24 -93.10 14.67
N ASN A 50 11.75 -93.13 15.89
CA ASN A 50 11.66 -92.01 16.83
C ASN A 50 12.33 -90.74 16.27
N SER A 51 13.47 -90.89 15.60
CA SER A 51 14.17 -89.81 14.88
C SER A 51 13.34 -89.24 13.72
N LEU A 52 12.66 -90.10 12.96
CA LEU A 52 11.76 -89.69 11.88
C LEU A 52 10.50 -88.98 12.39
N LEU A 53 9.91 -89.46 13.49
CA LEU A 53 8.74 -88.84 14.12
C LEU A 53 9.08 -87.46 14.71
N ASP A 54 10.23 -87.33 15.38
CA ASP A 54 10.76 -86.03 15.88
C ASP A 54 10.99 -85.03 14.74
N TRP A 55 11.55 -85.48 13.59
CA TRP A 55 11.69 -84.63 12.41
C TRP A 55 10.32 -84.26 11.80
N LEU A 56 9.38 -85.21 11.70
CA LEU A 56 8.03 -84.94 11.18
C LEU A 56 7.25 -83.94 12.04
N GLN A 57 7.34 -84.04 13.36
CA GLN A 57 6.72 -83.07 14.28
C GLN A 57 7.33 -81.66 14.13
N LYS A 58 8.65 -81.56 13.90
CA LYS A 58 9.33 -80.28 13.62
C LYS A 58 8.95 -79.71 12.24
N ALA A 59 8.79 -80.57 11.24
CA ALA A 59 8.28 -80.19 9.92
C ALA A 59 6.83 -79.69 10.01
N GLU A 60 5.94 -80.40 10.72
CA GLU A 60 4.54 -80.02 10.97
C GLU A 60 4.44 -78.62 11.61
N VAL A 61 5.24 -78.33 12.64
CA VAL A 61 5.30 -76.99 13.26
C VAL A 61 5.80 -75.93 12.27
N THR A 62 6.81 -76.24 11.45
CA THR A 62 7.40 -75.30 10.46
C THR A 62 6.47 -75.04 9.27
N LEU A 63 5.61 -75.99 8.93
CA LEU A 63 4.62 -75.90 7.84
C LEU A 63 3.24 -75.43 8.33
N SER A 64 3.06 -75.18 9.63
CA SER A 64 1.79 -74.77 10.23
C SER A 64 1.27 -73.42 9.69
N ASP A 65 -0.05 -73.24 9.76
CA ASP A 65 -0.73 -72.07 9.17
C ASP A 65 -0.38 -70.75 9.88
N ASP A 66 -0.01 -70.81 11.16
CA ASP A 66 0.40 -69.65 11.96
C ASP A 66 1.75 -69.03 11.52
N VAL A 67 2.50 -69.67 10.61
CA VAL A 67 3.82 -69.20 10.14
C VAL A 67 3.65 -68.27 8.92
N PRO A 68 3.76 -66.93 9.08
CA PRO A 68 3.45 -65.96 8.03
C PRO A 68 4.34 -66.12 6.80
N VAL A 69 3.71 -66.03 5.62
CA VAL A 69 4.37 -66.16 4.30
C VAL A 69 4.45 -64.85 3.50
N LEU A 70 3.64 -63.83 3.85
CA LEU A 70 3.60 -62.57 3.10
C LEU A 70 4.77 -61.67 3.49
N GLY A 71 5.29 -60.89 2.56
CA GLY A 71 6.39 -59.96 2.83
C GLY A 71 6.79 -59.11 1.64
N ASP A 72 7.98 -58.51 1.73
CA ASP A 72 8.68 -57.98 0.57
C ASP A 72 9.27 -59.11 -0.30
N LEU A 73 9.66 -58.78 -1.53
CA LEU A 73 10.11 -59.75 -2.52
C LEU A 73 11.36 -60.55 -2.09
N ASP A 74 12.29 -59.95 -1.34
CA ASP A 74 13.48 -60.65 -0.84
C ASP A 74 13.10 -61.64 0.28
N THR A 75 12.20 -61.22 1.18
CA THR A 75 11.66 -62.07 2.24
C THR A 75 10.86 -63.26 1.67
N VAL A 76 10.03 -63.06 0.64
CA VAL A 76 9.24 -64.16 0.04
C VAL A 76 10.14 -65.15 -0.70
N HIS A 77 11.13 -64.68 -1.48
CA HIS A 77 12.12 -65.57 -2.11
C HIS A 77 12.91 -66.40 -1.07
N MET A 78 13.30 -65.79 0.06
CA MET A 78 13.94 -66.52 1.17
C MET A 78 13.04 -67.63 1.73
N LEU A 79 11.74 -67.37 1.90
CA LEU A 79 10.78 -68.37 2.41
C LEU A 79 10.50 -69.49 1.39
N ILE A 80 10.49 -69.17 0.09
CA ILE A 80 10.42 -70.16 -1.00
C ILE A 80 11.64 -71.08 -0.98
N GLU A 81 12.85 -70.53 -0.85
CA GLU A 81 14.07 -71.35 -0.80
C GLU A 81 14.12 -72.22 0.48
N GLN A 82 13.68 -71.70 1.63
CA GLN A 82 13.53 -72.51 2.84
C GLN A 82 12.55 -73.67 2.65
N HIS A 83 11.41 -73.41 2.01
CA HIS A 83 10.41 -74.44 1.71
C HIS A 83 10.91 -75.47 0.69
N ARG A 84 11.61 -75.04 -0.37
CA ARG A 84 12.28 -75.89 -1.36
C ARG A 84 13.31 -76.83 -0.73
N ASN A 85 13.99 -76.40 0.33
CA ASN A 85 14.90 -77.27 1.09
C ASN A 85 14.14 -78.28 1.97
N LEU A 86 13.01 -77.90 2.58
CA LEU A 86 12.10 -78.84 3.26
C LEU A 86 11.49 -79.88 2.29
N GLN A 87 11.12 -79.49 1.07
CA GLN A 87 10.65 -80.42 0.02
C GLN A 87 11.72 -81.46 -0.33
N GLN A 88 12.98 -81.05 -0.51
CA GLN A 88 14.11 -81.96 -0.74
C GLN A 88 14.35 -82.90 0.44
N GLU A 89 14.30 -82.37 1.67
CA GLU A 89 14.41 -83.16 2.90
C GLU A 89 13.26 -84.18 3.08
N LEU A 90 12.04 -83.85 2.61
CA LEU A 90 10.90 -84.76 2.60
C LEU A 90 11.10 -85.87 1.57
N ALA A 91 11.41 -85.52 0.31
CA ALA A 91 11.67 -86.49 -0.76
C ALA A 91 12.82 -87.46 -0.42
N ALA A 92 13.87 -86.98 0.26
CA ALA A 92 14.98 -87.82 0.72
C ALA A 92 14.56 -88.87 1.78
N ARG A 93 13.46 -88.65 2.51
CA ARG A 93 12.95 -89.55 3.58
C ARG A 93 11.86 -90.50 3.10
N GLU A 94 11.20 -90.22 1.98
CA GLU A 94 10.20 -91.10 1.36
C GLU A 94 10.63 -92.59 1.20
N PRO A 95 11.85 -92.93 0.71
CA PRO A 95 12.29 -94.32 0.65
C PRO A 95 12.46 -94.98 2.04
N THR A 96 12.80 -94.19 3.07
CA THR A 96 12.86 -94.68 4.46
C THR A 96 11.45 -94.95 4.99
N VAL A 97 10.50 -94.05 4.74
CA VAL A 97 9.11 -94.17 5.21
C VAL A 97 8.40 -95.34 4.55
N THR A 98 8.54 -95.52 3.23
CA THR A 98 7.99 -96.67 2.50
C THR A 98 8.58 -98.00 2.96
N THR A 99 9.88 -98.04 3.29
CA THR A 99 10.52 -99.22 3.91
C THR A 99 9.97 -99.48 5.32
N MET A 100 9.77 -98.46 6.16
CA MET A 100 9.19 -98.60 7.50
C MET A 100 7.71 -99.00 7.47
N LYS A 101 6.93 -98.53 6.49
CA LYS A 101 5.53 -98.90 6.26
C LYS A 101 5.35 -100.34 5.72
N ALA A 102 6.42 -101.07 5.41
CA ALA A 102 6.35 -102.44 4.90
C ALA A 102 5.79 -103.43 5.97
N PRO A 103 4.96 -104.42 5.56
CA PRO A 103 4.29 -105.31 6.51
C PRO A 103 5.29 -106.16 7.30
N GLY A 104 5.23 -106.05 8.63
CA GLY A 104 6.11 -106.75 9.57
C GLY A 104 7.25 -105.91 10.16
N ASN A 105 7.52 -104.71 9.62
CA ASN A 105 8.59 -103.84 10.15
C ASN A 105 8.17 -102.99 11.37
N LEU A 106 6.88 -102.70 11.55
CA LEU A 106 6.36 -101.87 12.64
C LEU A 106 5.10 -102.45 13.31
N PRO A 107 4.89 -102.20 14.62
CA PRO A 107 3.59 -102.36 15.27
C PRO A 107 2.50 -101.49 14.63
N HIS A 108 1.25 -101.97 14.66
CA HIS A 108 0.12 -101.35 13.96
C HIS A 108 -0.10 -99.87 14.36
N SER A 109 -0.03 -99.54 15.66
CA SER A 109 -0.24 -98.17 16.14
C SER A 109 0.88 -97.22 15.73
N GLN A 110 2.14 -97.68 15.70
CA GLN A 110 3.28 -96.88 15.22
C GLN A 110 3.24 -96.69 13.70
N HIS A 111 2.71 -97.67 12.96
CA HIS A 111 2.46 -97.56 11.53
C HIS A 111 1.36 -96.53 11.22
N GLU A 112 0.27 -96.52 11.99
CA GLU A 112 -0.81 -95.52 11.89
C GLU A 112 -0.32 -94.11 12.25
N GLU A 113 0.42 -93.97 13.36
CA GLU A 113 1.03 -92.70 13.80
C GLU A 113 1.93 -92.12 12.70
N LEU A 114 2.92 -92.91 12.25
CA LEU A 114 3.84 -92.52 11.17
C LEU A 114 3.10 -92.18 9.87
N SER A 115 2.07 -92.96 9.51
CA SER A 115 1.27 -92.69 8.30
C SER A 115 0.53 -91.37 8.39
N SER A 116 -0.18 -91.14 9.50
CA SER A 116 -0.98 -89.93 9.72
C SER A 116 -0.15 -88.66 9.86
N LEU A 117 1.09 -88.75 10.35
CA LEU A 117 2.05 -87.64 10.41
C LEU A 117 2.67 -87.38 9.04
N TRP A 118 3.09 -88.43 8.32
CA TRP A 118 3.63 -88.32 6.97
C TRP A 118 2.64 -87.64 6.01
N GLU A 119 1.43 -88.17 5.92
CA GLU A 119 0.38 -87.67 5.01
C GLU A 119 -0.02 -86.22 5.33
N ARG A 120 -0.03 -85.84 6.62
CA ARG A 120 -0.29 -84.48 7.06
C ARG A 120 0.86 -83.53 6.75
N VAL A 121 2.11 -83.94 6.95
CA VAL A 121 3.30 -83.14 6.58
C VAL A 121 3.37 -82.95 5.07
N THR A 122 3.09 -83.97 4.25
CA THR A 122 2.98 -83.84 2.79
C THR A 122 1.89 -82.85 2.41
N TYR A 123 0.67 -82.98 2.96
CA TYR A 123 -0.43 -82.05 2.69
C TYR A 123 -0.12 -80.60 3.12
N LEU A 124 0.47 -80.39 4.30
CA LEU A 124 0.90 -79.06 4.75
C LEU A 124 2.02 -78.49 3.88
N CYS A 125 2.86 -79.35 3.27
CA CYS A 125 3.88 -78.95 2.31
C CYS A 125 3.20 -78.37 1.04
N GLU A 126 2.28 -79.11 0.43
CA GLU A 126 1.51 -78.66 -0.76
C GLU A 126 0.71 -77.37 -0.47
N VAL A 127 0.05 -77.28 0.70
CA VAL A 127 -0.69 -76.08 1.10
C VAL A 127 0.25 -74.88 1.26
N ARG A 128 1.46 -75.07 1.81
CA ARG A 128 2.45 -74.00 1.94
C ARG A 128 3.06 -73.59 0.60
N GLU A 129 3.27 -74.51 -0.32
CA GLU A 129 3.75 -74.22 -1.69
C GLU A 129 2.78 -73.29 -2.44
N ASN A 130 1.48 -73.59 -2.39
CA ASN A 130 0.44 -72.74 -2.97
C ASN A 130 0.42 -71.35 -2.31
N LYS A 131 0.42 -71.28 -0.98
CA LYS A 131 0.45 -70.01 -0.23
C LYS A 131 1.70 -69.16 -0.52
N LEU A 132 2.87 -69.79 -0.70
CA LEU A 132 4.10 -69.10 -1.10
C LEU A 132 4.05 -68.61 -2.55
N THR A 133 3.41 -69.38 -3.44
CA THR A 133 3.20 -69.00 -4.84
C THR A 133 2.27 -67.80 -4.98
N ASP A 134 1.24 -67.69 -4.14
CA ASP A 134 0.37 -66.50 -4.08
C ASP A 134 1.04 -65.31 -3.36
N ALA A 135 1.81 -65.56 -2.29
CA ALA A 135 2.64 -64.55 -1.64
C ALA A 135 3.66 -63.91 -2.60
N LEU A 136 4.23 -64.70 -3.52
CA LEU A 136 5.17 -64.21 -4.54
C LEU A 136 4.48 -63.21 -5.48
N LYS A 137 3.32 -63.55 -6.04
CA LYS A 137 2.54 -62.66 -6.93
C LYS A 137 2.23 -61.32 -6.26
N LEU A 138 1.78 -61.36 -5.00
CA LEU A 138 1.50 -60.14 -4.21
C LEU A 138 2.76 -59.30 -3.99
N ALA A 139 3.90 -59.93 -3.70
CA ALA A 139 5.18 -59.24 -3.51
C ALA A 139 5.75 -58.68 -4.83
N GLU A 140 5.56 -59.36 -5.95
CA GLU A 140 5.92 -58.91 -7.30
C GLU A 140 5.07 -57.71 -7.73
N GLU A 141 3.73 -57.78 -7.63
CA GLU A 141 2.83 -56.67 -7.97
C GLU A 141 3.10 -55.45 -7.07
N PHE A 142 3.30 -55.66 -5.76
CA PHE A 142 3.68 -54.59 -4.85
C PHE A 142 5.00 -53.93 -5.25
N GLN A 143 6.02 -54.73 -5.60
CA GLN A 143 7.33 -54.23 -6.01
C GLN A 143 7.30 -53.52 -7.38
N GLU A 144 6.47 -53.96 -8.33
CA GLU A 144 6.25 -53.27 -9.60
C GLU A 144 5.68 -51.86 -9.35
N VAL A 145 4.55 -51.76 -8.65
CA VAL A 145 3.87 -50.46 -8.46
C VAL A 145 4.70 -49.51 -7.58
N VAL A 146 5.40 -50.03 -6.57
CA VAL A 146 6.41 -49.27 -5.79
C VAL A 146 7.54 -48.75 -6.69
N THR A 147 7.98 -49.51 -7.69
CA THR A 147 9.03 -49.09 -8.62
C THR A 147 8.55 -47.94 -9.52
N ILE A 148 7.35 -48.05 -10.09
CA ILE A 148 6.70 -46.99 -10.88
C ILE A 148 6.63 -45.67 -10.08
N MET A 149 6.08 -45.72 -8.86
CA MET A 149 5.95 -44.51 -8.02
C MET A 149 7.30 -43.96 -7.54
N ARG A 150 8.31 -44.82 -7.36
CA ARG A 150 9.67 -44.41 -7.00
C ARG A 150 10.37 -43.61 -8.10
N GLU A 151 10.05 -43.89 -9.37
CA GLU A 151 10.58 -43.16 -10.53
C GLU A 151 9.74 -41.92 -10.87
N PHE A 152 8.42 -41.99 -10.75
CA PHE A 152 7.52 -40.86 -11.03
C PHE A 152 7.65 -39.70 -10.03
N LEU A 153 7.56 -39.98 -8.72
CA LEU A 153 7.45 -38.94 -7.68
C LEU A 153 8.58 -37.89 -7.72
N PRO A 154 9.88 -38.24 -7.88
CA PRO A 154 10.95 -37.26 -7.94
C PRO A 154 10.88 -36.28 -9.12
N GLU A 155 10.39 -36.72 -10.29
CA GLU A 155 10.25 -35.85 -11.46
C GLU A 155 9.03 -34.94 -11.33
N ALA A 156 7.89 -35.47 -10.90
CA ALA A 156 6.70 -34.66 -10.61
C ALA A 156 6.98 -33.58 -9.53
N GLU A 157 7.71 -33.93 -8.47
CA GLU A 157 8.20 -32.98 -7.47
C GLU A 157 9.16 -31.94 -8.07
N ALA A 158 9.93 -32.30 -9.10
CA ALA A 158 10.85 -31.38 -9.79
C ALA A 158 10.14 -30.38 -10.71
N GLN A 159 9.07 -30.79 -11.40
CA GLN A 159 8.26 -29.89 -12.24
C GLN A 159 7.57 -28.79 -11.41
N LEU A 160 7.12 -29.12 -10.20
CA LEU A 160 6.44 -28.20 -9.26
C LEU A 160 7.38 -27.25 -8.49
N LYS A 161 8.71 -27.33 -8.68
CA LYS A 161 9.67 -26.39 -8.05
C LYS A 161 9.27 -24.94 -8.32
N PHE A 162 9.32 -24.10 -7.27
CA PHE A 162 8.90 -22.70 -7.32
C PHE A 162 9.69 -21.91 -8.38
N ARG A 163 8.96 -21.16 -9.21
CA ARG A 163 9.48 -20.20 -10.18
C ARG A 163 8.60 -18.95 -10.13
N SER A 164 9.18 -17.78 -10.36
CA SER A 164 8.41 -16.55 -10.56
C SER A 164 7.52 -16.68 -11.79
N LEU A 165 6.25 -16.28 -11.67
CA LEU A 165 5.34 -16.21 -12.80
C LEU A 165 5.72 -15.04 -13.74
N PRO A 166 5.50 -15.15 -15.06
CA PRO A 166 5.64 -14.05 -16.00
C PRO A 166 4.50 -13.03 -15.87
N ASP A 167 4.78 -11.77 -16.20
CA ASP A 167 3.79 -10.69 -16.33
C ASP A 167 3.18 -10.61 -17.76
N ASP A 168 3.17 -11.73 -18.48
CA ASP A 168 2.59 -11.86 -19.83
C ASP A 168 1.46 -12.89 -19.84
N GLU A 169 0.32 -12.51 -20.43
CA GLU A 169 -0.92 -13.29 -20.44
C GLU A 169 -0.78 -14.56 -21.29
N VAL A 170 -0.11 -14.48 -22.45
CA VAL A 170 0.09 -15.64 -23.33
C VAL A 170 1.01 -16.68 -22.67
N ALA A 171 2.07 -16.23 -22.00
CA ALA A 171 2.94 -17.10 -21.22
C ALA A 171 2.21 -17.74 -20.01
N ILE A 172 1.30 -17.02 -19.33
CA ILE A 172 0.47 -17.59 -18.27
C ILE A 172 -0.48 -18.67 -18.83
N LEU A 173 -1.17 -18.41 -19.95
CA LEU A 173 -2.05 -19.38 -20.60
C LEU A 173 -1.29 -20.66 -21.00
N GLN A 174 -0.10 -20.53 -21.59
CA GLN A 174 0.77 -21.68 -21.89
C GLN A 174 1.29 -22.41 -20.65
N MET A 175 1.38 -21.73 -19.49
CA MET A 175 1.72 -22.38 -18.22
C MET A 175 0.53 -23.08 -17.57
N ILE A 176 -0.71 -22.61 -17.82
CA ILE A 176 -1.95 -23.27 -17.42
C ILE A 176 -2.14 -24.56 -18.23
N GLU A 177 -2.10 -24.49 -19.56
CA GLU A 177 -2.27 -25.67 -20.44
C GLU A 177 -1.27 -26.81 -20.11
N LYS A 178 -0.02 -26.46 -19.80
CA LYS A 178 1.02 -27.41 -19.37
C LYS A 178 0.79 -27.94 -17.96
N HIS A 179 0.11 -27.17 -17.11
CA HIS A 179 -0.20 -27.59 -15.75
C HIS A 179 -1.46 -28.47 -15.70
N GLU A 180 -2.46 -28.21 -16.53
CA GLU A 180 -3.66 -29.05 -16.69
C GLU A 180 -3.27 -30.46 -17.17
N LYS A 181 -2.36 -30.56 -18.15
CA LYS A 181 -1.78 -31.83 -18.61
C LYS A 181 -1.01 -32.58 -17.51
N PHE A 182 -0.36 -31.85 -16.61
CA PHE A 182 0.30 -32.42 -15.43
C PHE A 182 -0.70 -32.82 -14.33
N GLU A 183 -1.82 -32.11 -14.16
CA GLU A 183 -2.92 -32.53 -13.28
C GLU A 183 -3.62 -33.80 -13.82
N GLU A 184 -3.69 -33.98 -15.15
CA GLU A 184 -4.12 -35.24 -15.78
C GLU A 184 -3.09 -36.38 -15.58
N GLU A 185 -1.78 -36.11 -15.74
CA GLU A 185 -0.71 -37.06 -15.44
C GLU A 185 -0.74 -37.53 -13.97
N LEU A 186 -0.99 -36.62 -13.02
CA LEU A 186 -1.21 -36.95 -11.61
C LEU A 186 -2.48 -37.81 -11.42
N LYS A 187 -3.59 -37.45 -12.06
CA LYS A 187 -4.84 -38.22 -11.97
C LYS A 187 -4.64 -39.67 -12.42
N ASN A 188 -3.82 -39.90 -13.45
CA ASN A 188 -3.54 -41.26 -13.94
C ASN A 188 -2.68 -42.06 -12.95
N HIS A 189 -1.75 -41.44 -12.21
CA HIS A 189 -0.93 -42.13 -11.20
C HIS A 189 -1.65 -42.40 -9.86
N GLN A 190 -2.87 -41.88 -9.65
CA GLN A 190 -3.67 -42.16 -8.45
C GLN A 190 -3.92 -43.66 -8.25
N GLU A 191 -4.19 -44.42 -9.32
CA GLU A 191 -4.45 -45.87 -9.20
C GLU A 191 -3.24 -46.65 -8.65
N HIS A 192 -2.02 -46.18 -8.90
CA HIS A 192 -0.80 -46.81 -8.38
C HIS A 192 -0.65 -46.57 -6.86
N VAL A 193 -1.07 -45.40 -6.36
CA VAL A 193 -1.08 -45.11 -4.92
C VAL A 193 -2.14 -45.96 -4.21
N ASP A 194 -3.32 -46.11 -4.82
CA ASP A 194 -4.40 -46.94 -4.28
C ASP A 194 -4.06 -48.45 -4.33
N LYS A 195 -3.39 -48.93 -5.38
CA LYS A 195 -2.83 -50.30 -5.45
C LYS A 195 -1.75 -50.55 -4.40
N ILE A 196 -0.78 -49.63 -4.24
CA ILE A 196 0.22 -49.70 -3.15
C ILE A 196 -0.45 -49.78 -1.79
N LYS A 197 -1.54 -49.05 -1.58
CA LYS A 197 -2.30 -49.11 -0.34
C LYS A 197 -2.95 -50.49 -0.14
N ALA A 198 -3.71 -50.98 -1.11
CA ALA A 198 -4.41 -52.26 -1.02
C ALA A 198 -3.44 -53.42 -0.79
N LEU A 199 -2.40 -53.54 -1.63
CA LEU A 199 -1.39 -54.58 -1.54
C LEU A 199 -0.58 -54.50 -0.24
N ALA A 200 -0.26 -53.30 0.25
CA ALA A 200 0.39 -53.16 1.56
C ALA A 200 -0.52 -53.55 2.71
N GLU A 201 -1.81 -53.20 2.68
CA GLU A 201 -2.78 -53.57 3.72
C GLU A 201 -3.02 -55.10 3.74
N GLU A 202 -3.07 -55.74 2.57
CA GLU A 202 -3.15 -57.20 2.41
C GLU A 202 -1.87 -57.90 2.90
N ILE A 203 -0.69 -57.51 2.41
CA ILE A 203 0.61 -58.07 2.85
C ILE A 203 0.80 -57.88 4.36
N LEU A 204 0.38 -56.73 4.92
CA LEU A 204 0.49 -56.45 6.36
C LEU A 204 -0.46 -57.27 7.25
N SER A 205 -1.46 -57.97 6.68
CA SER A 205 -2.37 -58.82 7.45
C SER A 205 -1.71 -60.07 8.04
N SER A 206 -0.77 -60.69 7.31
CA SER A 206 -0.02 -61.89 7.71
C SER A 206 1.46 -61.78 7.31
N CYS A 207 2.06 -60.65 7.68
CA CYS A 207 3.39 -60.25 7.26
C CYS A 207 4.50 -60.88 8.10
N HIS A 208 5.51 -61.45 7.45
CA HIS A 208 6.71 -61.95 8.11
C HIS A 208 7.48 -60.80 8.80
N PRO A 209 7.96 -60.95 10.06
CA PRO A 209 8.46 -59.83 10.86
C PRO A 209 9.56 -58.97 10.23
N ASN A 210 10.42 -59.55 9.39
CA ASN A 210 11.48 -58.82 8.68
C ASN A 210 10.92 -57.80 7.68
N ALA A 211 9.82 -58.15 7.00
CA ALA A 211 9.20 -57.36 5.93
C ALA A 211 8.37 -56.17 6.43
N ILE A 212 7.79 -56.27 7.64
CA ILE A 212 6.84 -55.30 8.20
C ILE A 212 7.35 -53.85 8.09
N ARG A 213 8.66 -53.63 8.33
CA ARG A 213 9.26 -52.29 8.27
C ARG A 213 9.38 -51.77 6.84
N PHE A 214 9.66 -52.62 5.86
CA PHE A 214 9.79 -52.27 4.45
C PHE A 214 8.42 -51.88 3.87
N VAL A 215 7.42 -52.75 4.06
CA VAL A 215 6.06 -52.54 3.53
C VAL A 215 5.42 -51.29 4.15
N LYS A 216 5.50 -51.12 5.48
CA LYS A 216 5.01 -49.89 6.15
C LYS A 216 5.76 -48.63 5.71
N TYR A 217 7.06 -48.71 5.42
CA TYR A 217 7.82 -47.56 4.91
C TYR A 217 7.28 -47.12 3.55
N TYR A 218 7.14 -48.04 2.58
CA TYR A 218 6.68 -47.70 1.23
C TYR A 218 5.21 -47.23 1.20
N LEU A 219 4.34 -47.85 2.00
CA LEU A 219 2.98 -47.37 2.21
C LEU A 219 2.96 -45.91 2.70
N THR A 220 3.66 -45.64 3.80
CA THR A 220 3.65 -44.32 4.45
C THR A 220 4.31 -43.24 3.59
N ILE A 221 5.47 -43.53 2.98
CA ILE A 221 6.24 -42.52 2.23
C ILE A 221 5.57 -42.17 0.90
N THR A 222 4.94 -43.14 0.22
CA THR A 222 4.23 -42.89 -1.03
C THR A 222 2.99 -42.04 -0.78
N GLN A 223 2.14 -42.41 0.19
CA GLN A 223 0.99 -41.58 0.61
C GLN A 223 1.45 -40.16 1.02
N THR A 224 2.41 -40.04 1.93
CA THR A 224 2.87 -38.74 2.46
C THR A 224 3.48 -37.83 1.37
N ARG A 225 4.16 -38.39 0.36
CA ARG A 225 4.68 -37.62 -0.78
C ARG A 225 3.58 -37.29 -1.78
N TRP A 226 2.64 -38.20 -2.01
CA TRP A 226 1.50 -37.99 -2.89
C TRP A 226 0.62 -36.83 -2.44
N ASP A 227 0.21 -36.81 -1.17
CA ASP A 227 -0.60 -35.73 -0.61
C ASP A 227 0.10 -34.36 -0.73
N GLN A 228 1.42 -34.33 -0.47
CA GLN A 228 2.24 -33.14 -0.65
C GLN A 228 2.42 -32.73 -2.13
N LEU A 229 2.41 -33.68 -3.06
CA LEU A 229 2.50 -33.43 -4.49
C LEU A 229 1.20 -32.83 -5.03
N LEU A 230 0.05 -33.42 -4.66
CA LEU A 230 -1.29 -32.90 -4.97
C LEU A 230 -1.50 -31.48 -4.41
N GLU A 231 -1.13 -31.24 -3.15
CA GLU A 231 -1.29 -29.92 -2.53
C GLU A 231 -0.40 -28.85 -3.19
N ARG A 232 0.82 -29.22 -3.61
CA ARG A 232 1.70 -28.33 -4.40
C ARG A 232 1.15 -28.08 -5.80
N ALA A 233 0.51 -29.07 -6.42
CA ALA A 233 -0.13 -28.92 -7.72
C ALA A 233 -1.32 -27.95 -7.62
N ARG A 234 -2.28 -28.23 -6.72
CA ARG A 234 -3.42 -27.34 -6.42
C ARG A 234 -2.99 -25.89 -6.17
N THR A 235 -2.00 -25.69 -5.29
CA THR A 235 -1.43 -24.37 -4.99
C THR A 235 -0.80 -23.69 -6.20
N ARG A 236 -0.23 -24.44 -7.15
CA ARG A 236 0.32 -23.91 -8.40
C ARG A 236 -0.79 -23.53 -9.38
N GLY A 237 -1.80 -24.37 -9.56
CA GLY A 237 -2.95 -24.09 -10.42
C GLY A 237 -3.71 -22.85 -9.96
N GLU A 238 -3.92 -22.68 -8.67
CA GLU A 238 -4.51 -21.48 -8.08
C GLU A 238 -3.69 -20.22 -8.40
N ARG A 239 -2.37 -20.24 -8.13
CA ARG A 239 -1.50 -19.09 -8.45
C ARG A 239 -1.46 -18.73 -9.94
N LEU A 240 -1.61 -19.72 -10.83
CA LEU A 240 -1.70 -19.49 -12.27
C LEU A 240 -3.04 -18.85 -12.66
N ARG A 241 -4.16 -19.34 -12.12
CA ARG A 241 -5.51 -18.77 -12.32
C ARG A 241 -5.62 -17.35 -11.72
N ASP A 242 -5.04 -17.10 -10.56
CA ASP A 242 -4.93 -15.76 -9.94
C ASP A 242 -4.11 -14.80 -10.81
N ALA A 243 -3.07 -15.29 -11.49
CA ALA A 243 -2.27 -14.49 -12.40
C ALA A 243 -3.03 -14.17 -13.70
N GLN A 244 -3.72 -15.16 -14.28
CA GLN A 244 -4.59 -14.97 -15.44
C GLN A 244 -5.69 -13.94 -15.15
N HIS A 245 -6.45 -14.12 -14.07
CA HIS A 245 -7.55 -13.22 -13.68
C HIS A 245 -7.05 -11.79 -13.43
N ARG A 246 -5.88 -11.63 -12.79
CA ARG A 246 -5.27 -10.32 -12.58
C ARG A 246 -4.84 -9.64 -13.88
N LEU A 247 -4.25 -10.38 -14.83
CA LEU A 247 -3.83 -9.83 -16.12
C LEU A 247 -5.04 -9.47 -16.99
N ALA A 248 -6.05 -10.34 -17.07
CA ALA A 248 -7.30 -10.08 -17.78
C ALA A 248 -8.06 -8.87 -17.19
N GLY A 249 -8.12 -8.75 -15.86
CA GLY A 249 -8.73 -7.58 -15.20
C GLY A 249 -8.00 -6.26 -15.50
N LEU A 250 -6.65 -6.28 -15.54
CA LEU A 250 -5.86 -5.12 -15.96
C LEU A 250 -6.04 -4.80 -17.45
N ALA A 251 -6.21 -5.80 -18.31
CA ALA A 251 -6.50 -5.63 -19.73
C ALA A 251 -7.89 -5.00 -19.94
N GLN A 252 -8.92 -5.45 -19.22
CA GLN A 252 -10.26 -4.85 -19.26
C GLN A 252 -10.24 -3.40 -18.76
N SER A 253 -9.60 -3.13 -17.62
CA SER A 253 -9.46 -1.77 -17.07
C SER A 253 -8.77 -0.81 -18.06
N LEU A 254 -7.78 -1.33 -18.82
CA LEU A 254 -7.10 -0.58 -19.88
C LEU A 254 -8.00 -0.34 -21.09
N GLU A 255 -8.88 -1.28 -21.44
CA GLU A 255 -9.90 -1.13 -22.49
C GLU A 255 -10.94 -0.08 -22.13
N ASP A 256 -11.49 -0.16 -20.92
CA ASP A 256 -12.49 0.79 -20.41
C ASP A 256 -11.93 2.22 -20.39
N MET A 257 -10.68 2.40 -19.92
CA MET A 257 -9.99 3.70 -19.98
C MET A 257 -9.71 4.17 -21.41
N LEU A 258 -9.34 3.27 -22.32
CA LEU A 258 -9.14 3.61 -23.74
C LEU A 258 -10.44 4.04 -24.42
N ALA A 259 -11.58 3.43 -24.08
CA ALA A 259 -12.90 3.81 -24.54
C ALA A 259 -13.29 5.19 -23.99
N MET A 260 -13.33 5.35 -22.66
CA MET A 260 -13.68 6.62 -21.99
C MET A 260 -12.82 7.79 -22.49
N LEU A 261 -11.50 7.62 -22.60
CA LEU A 261 -10.62 8.68 -23.12
C LEU A 261 -10.82 8.96 -24.62
N THR A 262 -11.37 8.03 -25.39
CA THR A 262 -11.77 8.28 -26.78
C THR A 262 -13.06 9.08 -26.85
N GLU A 263 -14.03 8.79 -25.98
CA GLU A 263 -15.28 9.54 -25.86
C GLU A 263 -15.04 10.97 -25.39
N TYR A 264 -14.24 11.20 -24.33
CA TYR A 264 -13.85 12.54 -23.90
C TYR A 264 -13.08 13.30 -25.00
N GLN A 265 -12.20 12.62 -25.74
CA GLN A 265 -11.48 13.23 -26.87
C GLN A 265 -12.45 13.69 -27.97
N ALA A 266 -13.47 12.89 -28.30
CA ALA A 266 -14.49 13.24 -29.29
C ALA A 266 -15.45 14.35 -28.79
N LEU A 267 -15.87 14.29 -27.53
CA LEU A 267 -16.72 15.30 -26.89
C LEU A 267 -16.05 16.67 -26.88
N LEU A 268 -14.80 16.75 -26.41
CA LEU A 268 -14.02 17.99 -26.40
C LEU A 268 -13.75 18.48 -27.84
N ALA A 269 -13.34 17.60 -28.76
CA ALA A 269 -13.10 17.97 -30.16
C ALA A 269 -14.37 18.42 -30.92
N THR A 270 -15.57 18.07 -30.42
CA THR A 270 -16.84 18.57 -30.92
C THR A 270 -17.12 19.94 -30.33
N LYS A 271 -17.17 20.04 -29.00
CA LYS A 271 -17.45 21.29 -28.26
C LYS A 271 -16.42 22.41 -28.53
N GLU A 272 -15.19 22.09 -28.99
CA GLU A 272 -14.18 23.08 -29.41
C GLU A 272 -14.37 23.65 -30.82
N ARG A 273 -15.29 23.11 -31.63
CA ARG A 273 -15.64 23.68 -32.95
C ARG A 273 -16.63 24.84 -32.82
N ASP A 274 -17.44 24.83 -31.77
CA ASP A 274 -18.47 25.83 -31.53
C ASP A 274 -17.81 27.15 -31.09
N PRO A 275 -18.10 28.29 -31.76
CA PRO A 275 -17.57 29.58 -31.37
C PRO A 275 -18.17 30.02 -30.03
N ILE A 276 -17.37 30.68 -29.18
CA ILE A 276 -17.81 31.08 -27.85
C ILE A 276 -18.90 32.18 -27.97
N PRO A 277 -20.09 31.98 -27.36
CA PRO A 277 -21.15 32.98 -27.35
C PRO A 277 -20.72 34.29 -26.70
N HIS A 278 -21.27 35.42 -27.15
CA HIS A 278 -20.99 36.74 -26.60
C HIS A 278 -22.02 37.16 -25.53
N ASP A 279 -22.64 36.17 -24.86
CA ASP A 279 -23.59 36.36 -23.75
C ASP A 279 -22.97 35.81 -22.46
N LEU A 280 -22.91 36.65 -21.42
CA LEU A 280 -22.24 36.32 -20.15
C LEU A 280 -22.86 35.10 -19.46
N LYS A 281 -24.18 34.92 -19.52
CA LYS A 281 -24.88 33.80 -18.87
C LYS A 281 -24.64 32.50 -19.62
N VAL A 282 -24.68 32.55 -20.96
CA VAL A 282 -24.40 31.35 -21.78
C VAL A 282 -22.95 30.91 -21.60
N VAL A 283 -22.00 31.84 -21.46
CA VAL A 283 -20.61 31.49 -21.14
C VAL A 283 -20.48 30.95 -19.71
N GLU A 284 -21.18 31.52 -18.71
CA GLU A 284 -21.23 30.97 -17.34
C GLU A 284 -21.76 29.51 -17.31
N GLU A 285 -22.84 29.23 -18.03
CA GLU A 285 -23.40 27.87 -18.19
C GLU A 285 -22.42 26.92 -18.88
N LEU A 286 -21.76 27.34 -19.97
CA LEU A 286 -20.70 26.55 -20.64
C LEU A 286 -19.47 26.31 -19.76
N LEU A 287 -19.12 27.27 -18.88
CA LEU A 287 -18.05 27.11 -17.89
C LEU A 287 -18.44 26.08 -16.84
N LYS A 288 -19.71 26.05 -16.43
CA LYS A 288 -20.25 25.04 -15.50
C LYS A 288 -20.30 23.64 -16.13
N GLU A 289 -20.85 23.47 -17.34
CA GLU A 289 -20.81 22.20 -18.09
C GLU A 289 -19.37 21.64 -18.14
N HIS A 290 -18.40 22.53 -18.41
CA HIS A 290 -17.02 22.13 -18.52
C HIS A 290 -16.37 21.78 -17.17
N GLN A 291 -16.78 22.40 -16.07
CA GLN A 291 -16.34 22.02 -14.72
C GLN A 291 -16.82 20.61 -14.35
N GLU A 292 -18.04 20.22 -14.74
CA GLU A 292 -18.58 18.89 -14.52
C GLU A 292 -17.73 17.83 -15.26
N VAL A 293 -17.49 18.01 -16.56
CA VAL A 293 -16.60 17.14 -17.36
C VAL A 293 -15.16 17.10 -16.81
N TYR A 294 -14.64 18.23 -16.34
CA TYR A 294 -13.29 18.27 -15.74
C TYR A 294 -13.20 17.51 -14.42
N ALA A 295 -14.24 17.54 -13.59
CA ALA A 295 -14.30 16.79 -12.34
C ALA A 295 -14.31 15.27 -12.59
N GLU A 296 -15.02 14.80 -13.63
CA GLU A 296 -15.01 13.38 -14.01
C GLU A 296 -13.64 12.93 -14.53
N LEU A 297 -12.93 13.77 -15.30
CA LEU A 297 -11.55 13.51 -15.73
C LEU A 297 -10.55 13.47 -14.56
N VAL A 298 -10.70 14.33 -13.56
CA VAL A 298 -9.88 14.28 -12.33
C VAL A 298 -10.14 12.97 -11.58
N LYS A 299 -11.41 12.64 -11.33
CA LYS A 299 -11.82 11.39 -10.67
C LYS A 299 -11.31 10.12 -11.38
N LEU A 300 -11.27 10.13 -12.71
CA LEU A 300 -10.66 9.04 -13.50
C LEU A 300 -9.16 8.91 -13.19
N SER A 301 -8.42 10.03 -13.13
CA SER A 301 -6.98 10.03 -12.85
C SER A 301 -6.61 9.68 -11.40
N GLU A 302 -7.53 9.89 -10.47
CA GLU A 302 -7.39 9.52 -9.05
C GLU A 302 -7.77 8.06 -8.77
N SER A 303 -8.32 7.34 -9.76
CA SER A 303 -8.67 5.92 -9.60
C SER A 303 -7.44 5.03 -9.43
N GLU A 304 -7.54 4.00 -8.57
CA GLU A 304 -6.43 3.08 -8.34
C GLU A 304 -5.95 2.41 -9.64
N ASP A 305 -6.88 2.02 -10.50
CA ASP A 305 -6.55 1.24 -11.70
C ASP A 305 -5.86 2.12 -12.76
N PHE A 306 -6.23 3.40 -12.86
CA PHE A 306 -5.48 4.38 -13.64
C PHE A 306 -4.06 4.54 -13.10
N MET A 307 -3.88 4.66 -11.78
CA MET A 307 -2.55 4.73 -11.16
C MET A 307 -1.73 3.45 -11.37
N LYS A 308 -2.35 2.26 -11.29
CA LYS A 308 -1.70 0.96 -11.60
C LYS A 308 -1.24 0.93 -13.06
N ILE A 309 -2.12 1.26 -14.01
CA ILE A 309 -1.86 1.23 -15.46
C ILE A 309 -0.84 2.30 -15.90
N MET A 310 -0.84 3.48 -15.28
CA MET A 310 0.22 4.48 -15.48
C MET A 310 1.58 4.00 -14.95
N SER A 311 1.61 3.12 -13.94
CA SER A 311 2.82 2.66 -13.26
C SER A 311 3.41 1.35 -13.80
N THR A 312 2.64 0.53 -14.53
CA THR A 312 3.15 -0.73 -15.13
C THR A 312 4.22 -0.46 -16.19
N GLU A 313 4.02 0.54 -17.05
CA GLU A 313 4.99 0.87 -18.11
C GLU A 313 6.33 1.36 -17.56
N ALA A 314 6.35 2.03 -16.40
CA ALA A 314 7.56 2.50 -15.74
C ALA A 314 8.52 1.34 -15.35
N LYS A 315 8.01 0.11 -15.24
CA LYS A 315 8.81 -1.11 -15.00
C LYS A 315 9.29 -1.78 -16.30
N ALA A 316 8.74 -1.41 -17.45
CA ALA A 316 9.00 -2.02 -18.76
C ALA A 316 9.95 -1.19 -19.65
N SER A 317 10.22 0.08 -19.30
CA SER A 317 11.14 0.94 -20.06
C SER A 317 12.58 0.37 -20.07
N PRO A 318 13.21 0.17 -21.25
CA PRO A 318 14.61 -0.20 -21.32
C PRO A 318 15.49 0.90 -20.71
N SER A 319 16.36 0.53 -19.76
CA SER A 319 17.42 1.45 -19.34
C SER A 319 18.39 1.70 -20.52
N PRO A 320 18.82 2.94 -20.78
CA PRO A 320 19.67 3.25 -21.93
C PRO A 320 21.12 2.82 -21.69
N GLN A 321 21.37 1.50 -21.69
CA GLN A 321 22.72 0.95 -21.67
C GLN A 321 23.43 1.29 -22.98
N LYS A 322 24.56 1.99 -22.87
CA LYS A 322 25.41 2.35 -24.00
C LYS A 322 26.18 1.13 -24.50
N ASN A 323 26.26 1.00 -25.82
CA ASN A 323 27.16 0.13 -26.59
C ASN A 323 26.89 -1.39 -26.45
N GLY A 324 26.40 -2.01 -27.53
CA GLY A 324 26.27 -3.47 -27.63
C GLY A 324 25.44 -3.89 -28.85
N SER A 325 26.06 -4.01 -30.02
CA SER A 325 25.37 -4.38 -31.26
C SER A 325 25.03 -5.87 -31.32
N ASN A 326 23.91 -6.26 -30.68
CA ASN A 326 23.21 -7.53 -30.92
C ASN A 326 21.75 -7.42 -30.43
N MET A 327 20.86 -6.91 -31.28
CA MET A 327 19.42 -6.87 -30.98
C MET A 327 18.85 -8.29 -30.91
N ARG A 328 18.46 -8.73 -29.71
CA ARG A 328 17.72 -9.98 -29.53
C ARG A 328 16.29 -9.78 -29.99
N LEU A 329 15.91 -10.45 -31.09
CA LEU A 329 14.58 -10.31 -31.72
C LEU A 329 13.41 -10.61 -30.77
N ASN A 330 13.65 -11.35 -29.68
CA ASN A 330 12.65 -11.79 -28.71
C ASN A 330 12.32 -10.74 -27.62
N GLU A 331 13.01 -9.60 -27.52
CA GLU A 331 12.74 -8.61 -26.46
C GLU A 331 11.57 -7.67 -26.77
N VAL A 332 11.11 -7.63 -28.04
CA VAL A 332 9.96 -6.83 -28.49
C VAL A 332 8.65 -7.28 -27.81
N GLY A 333 8.54 -8.55 -27.42
CA GLY A 333 7.31 -9.13 -26.87
C GLY A 333 6.91 -8.67 -25.46
N ARG A 334 7.73 -7.87 -24.75
CA ARG A 334 7.42 -7.41 -23.38
C ARG A 334 6.56 -6.13 -23.30
N TYR A 335 6.31 -5.46 -24.43
CA TYR A 335 5.75 -4.11 -24.42
C TYR A 335 4.40 -4.05 -25.12
N ASN A 336 3.33 -4.05 -24.31
CA ASN A 336 1.96 -3.93 -24.81
C ASN A 336 1.70 -2.45 -25.23
N PRO A 337 1.51 -2.14 -26.53
CA PRO A 337 1.42 -0.76 -27.03
C PRO A 337 0.09 -0.05 -26.66
N ARG A 338 -0.82 -0.74 -25.98
CA ARG A 338 -2.08 -0.17 -25.49
C ARG A 338 -1.84 0.79 -24.32
N TYR A 339 -0.83 0.53 -23.48
CA TYR A 339 -0.43 1.40 -22.36
C TYR A 339 0.02 2.79 -22.85
N THR A 340 0.94 2.86 -23.83
CA THR A 340 1.36 4.14 -24.42
C THR A 340 0.22 4.86 -25.14
N THR A 341 -0.65 4.12 -25.81
CA THR A 341 -1.85 4.66 -26.47
C THR A 341 -2.77 5.32 -25.44
N MET A 342 -3.00 4.68 -24.29
CA MET A 342 -3.79 5.23 -23.18
C MET A 342 -3.14 6.48 -22.58
N GLN A 343 -1.83 6.46 -22.31
CA GLN A 343 -1.11 7.65 -21.84
C GLN A 343 -1.16 8.82 -22.83
N ASN A 344 -1.03 8.55 -24.12
CA ASN A 344 -1.07 9.59 -25.16
C ASN A 344 -2.47 10.17 -25.33
N LYS A 345 -3.52 9.34 -25.21
CA LYS A 345 -4.91 9.81 -25.12
C LYS A 345 -5.13 10.67 -23.88
N TRP A 346 -4.71 10.23 -22.69
CA TRP A 346 -4.77 11.04 -21.46
C TRP A 346 -4.08 12.40 -21.63
N ARG A 347 -2.80 12.42 -22.03
CA ARG A 347 -2.03 13.65 -22.32
C ARG A 347 -2.73 14.60 -23.31
N THR A 348 -3.56 14.06 -24.20
CA THR A 348 -4.31 14.84 -25.20
C THR A 348 -5.60 15.39 -24.61
N VAL A 349 -6.41 14.53 -23.98
CA VAL A 349 -7.68 14.89 -23.32
C VAL A 349 -7.46 15.91 -22.20
N SER A 350 -6.48 15.70 -21.31
CA SER A 350 -6.18 16.66 -20.24
C SER A 350 -5.78 18.03 -20.78
N ARG A 351 -5.02 18.07 -21.90
CA ARG A 351 -4.62 19.33 -22.54
C ARG A 351 -5.82 20.05 -23.15
N MET A 352 -6.64 19.35 -23.94
CA MET A 352 -7.87 19.91 -24.54
C MET A 352 -8.82 20.44 -23.47
N ALA A 353 -8.96 19.75 -22.34
CA ALA A 353 -9.77 20.21 -21.22
C ALA A 353 -9.20 21.49 -20.60
N ILE A 354 -7.90 21.55 -20.29
CA ILE A 354 -7.26 22.75 -19.73
C ILE A 354 -7.34 23.94 -20.70
N GLU A 355 -7.10 23.72 -21.99
CA GLU A 355 -7.21 24.75 -23.02
C GLU A 355 -8.66 25.24 -23.18
N ARG A 356 -9.65 24.34 -23.18
CA ARG A 356 -11.08 24.72 -23.19
C ARG A 356 -11.44 25.54 -21.96
N LYS A 357 -11.05 25.10 -20.75
CA LYS A 357 -11.31 25.85 -19.51
C LYS A 357 -10.78 27.26 -19.60
N LYS A 358 -9.55 27.43 -20.09
CA LYS A 358 -8.94 28.74 -20.25
C LYS A 358 -9.71 29.59 -21.27
N LYS A 359 -10.00 29.06 -22.47
CA LYS A 359 -10.75 29.78 -23.52
C LYS A 359 -12.12 30.30 -23.01
N LEU A 360 -12.83 29.51 -22.21
CA LEU A 360 -14.10 29.92 -21.60
C LEU A 360 -13.93 30.94 -20.46
N GLN A 361 -12.89 30.81 -19.63
CA GLN A 361 -12.60 31.78 -18.57
C GLN A 361 -12.15 33.13 -19.13
N ASP A 362 -11.21 33.15 -20.08
CA ASP A 362 -10.73 34.36 -20.76
C ASP A 362 -11.92 35.13 -21.40
N ALA A 363 -12.91 34.40 -21.94
CA ALA A 363 -14.13 34.98 -22.51
C ALA A 363 -15.14 35.46 -21.45
N TYR A 364 -15.34 34.69 -20.37
CA TYR A 364 -16.19 35.10 -19.24
C TYR A 364 -15.67 36.39 -18.60
N ASP A 365 -14.36 36.46 -18.33
CA ASP A 365 -13.71 37.61 -17.71
C ASP A 365 -13.87 38.87 -18.60
N MET A 366 -13.67 38.73 -19.92
CA MET A 366 -13.91 39.81 -20.89
C MET A 366 -15.37 40.28 -20.93
N LEU A 367 -16.33 39.35 -20.96
CA LEU A 367 -17.76 39.70 -20.95
C LEU A 367 -18.19 40.32 -19.61
N GLN A 368 -17.59 39.89 -18.49
CA GLN A 368 -17.84 40.47 -17.17
C GLN A 368 -17.25 41.88 -17.06
N GLU A 369 -16.07 42.16 -17.61
CA GLU A 369 -15.53 43.52 -17.71
C GLU A 369 -16.45 44.43 -18.56
N LEU A 370 -16.89 43.96 -19.74
CA LEU A 370 -17.82 44.70 -20.61
C LEU A 370 -19.17 44.99 -19.94
N GLU A 371 -19.73 44.01 -19.20
CA GLU A 371 -20.97 44.22 -18.45
C GLU A 371 -20.77 45.17 -17.27
N SER A 372 -19.61 45.12 -16.59
CA SER A 372 -19.26 46.09 -15.54
C SER A 372 -19.17 47.52 -16.10
N PHE A 373 -18.70 47.68 -17.34
CA PHE A 373 -18.58 48.97 -18.01
C PHE A 373 -19.95 49.52 -18.47
N LYS A 374 -20.88 48.69 -18.97
CA LYS A 374 -22.26 49.12 -19.26
C LYS A 374 -22.97 49.71 -18.04
N ASN A 375 -22.65 49.16 -16.86
CA ASN A 375 -23.24 49.54 -15.57
C ASN A 375 -22.34 50.52 -14.79
N PHE A 376 -21.31 51.12 -15.42
CA PHE A 376 -20.44 52.09 -14.78
C PHE A 376 -21.11 53.48 -14.67
N ASP A 377 -21.44 53.86 -13.43
CA ASP A 377 -21.77 55.24 -13.08
C ASP A 377 -20.63 55.87 -12.27
N PHE A 378 -20.12 56.99 -12.77
CA PHE A 378 -19.08 57.78 -12.11
C PHE A 378 -19.54 58.34 -10.75
N GLU A 379 -20.81 58.69 -10.56
CA GLU A 379 -21.27 59.20 -9.26
C GLU A 379 -21.29 58.11 -8.20
N SER A 380 -21.80 56.93 -8.54
CA SER A 380 -21.73 55.73 -7.70
C SER A 380 -20.29 55.28 -7.42
N TRP A 381 -19.37 55.45 -8.37
CA TRP A 381 -17.94 55.24 -8.15
C TRP A 381 -17.35 56.30 -7.20
N ARG A 382 -17.64 57.59 -7.41
CA ARG A 382 -17.20 58.72 -6.58
C ARG A 382 -17.69 58.57 -5.14
N ALA A 383 -18.95 58.21 -4.94
CA ALA A 383 -19.54 57.95 -3.63
C ALA A 383 -18.87 56.76 -2.91
N ARG A 384 -18.58 55.65 -3.62
CA ARG A 384 -17.78 54.53 -3.08
C ARG A 384 -16.39 55.00 -2.64
N TYR A 385 -15.68 55.75 -3.49
CA TYR A 385 -14.31 56.20 -3.25
C TYR A 385 -14.20 57.18 -2.08
N LEU A 386 -15.08 58.19 -2.02
CA LEU A 386 -15.15 59.15 -0.92
C LEU A 386 -15.42 58.45 0.43
N LYS A 387 -16.39 57.53 0.46
CA LYS A 387 -16.72 56.74 1.67
C LYS A 387 -15.54 55.87 2.12
N TRP A 388 -14.79 55.29 1.17
CA TRP A 388 -13.60 54.50 1.45
C TRP A 388 -12.43 55.34 1.99
N ILE A 389 -12.14 56.51 1.39
CA ILE A 389 -11.13 57.46 1.91
C ILE A 389 -11.49 57.92 3.33
N GLN A 390 -12.76 58.28 3.56
CA GLN A 390 -13.26 58.69 4.87
C GLN A 390 -13.09 57.58 5.93
N ALA A 391 -13.44 56.33 5.59
CA ALA A 391 -13.26 55.17 6.47
C ALA A 391 -11.77 54.89 6.79
N LYS A 392 -10.86 55.19 5.87
CA LYS A 392 -9.39 55.13 6.10
C LYS A 392 -8.83 56.33 6.87
N LYS A 393 -9.64 57.37 7.14
CA LYS A 393 -9.21 58.67 7.70
C LYS A 393 -8.11 59.36 6.88
N PHE A 394 -8.02 59.08 5.58
CA PHE A 394 -7.13 59.80 4.67
C PHE A 394 -7.79 61.09 4.21
N ARG A 395 -6.99 62.08 3.81
CA ARG A 395 -7.47 63.23 3.04
C ARG A 395 -7.56 62.83 1.57
N ILE A 396 -8.45 63.48 0.82
CA ILE A 396 -8.61 63.21 -0.61
C ILE A 396 -7.31 63.44 -1.40
N THR A 397 -6.52 64.42 -0.96
CA THR A 397 -5.20 64.78 -1.48
C THR A 397 -4.11 63.74 -1.23
N ASP A 398 -4.31 62.82 -0.27
CA ASP A 398 -3.26 61.90 0.17
C ASP A 398 -3.04 60.74 -0.82
N PHE A 399 -4.00 60.46 -1.71
CA PHE A 399 -3.76 59.55 -2.82
C PHE A 399 -2.80 60.17 -3.83
N PHE A 400 -3.17 61.34 -4.36
CA PHE A 400 -2.41 62.05 -5.40
C PHE A 400 -0.94 62.24 -5.00
N ARG A 401 -0.70 62.77 -3.80
CA ARG A 401 0.64 63.02 -3.22
C ARG A 401 1.46 61.77 -2.88
N ARG A 402 0.91 60.56 -2.98
CA ARG A 402 1.65 59.30 -2.82
C ARG A 402 2.02 58.67 -4.16
N GLN A 403 1.31 59.04 -5.22
CA GLN A 403 1.52 58.51 -6.56
C GLN A 403 2.38 59.46 -7.41
N ASP A 404 2.21 60.77 -7.26
CA ASP A 404 3.10 61.82 -7.75
C ASP A 404 4.42 61.76 -6.94
N LYS A 405 5.40 61.03 -7.48
CA LYS A 405 6.73 60.76 -6.85
C LYS A 405 7.83 61.67 -7.40
N ASN A 406 7.59 62.18 -8.60
CA ASN A 406 8.32 63.15 -9.38
C ASN A 406 8.12 64.57 -8.83
N GLY A 407 6.95 64.86 -8.25
CA GLY A 407 6.60 66.16 -7.68
C GLY A 407 6.23 67.21 -8.72
N ASP A 408 5.80 66.81 -9.91
CA ASP A 408 5.44 67.74 -11.00
C ASP A 408 3.96 68.19 -10.96
N GLY A 409 3.14 67.57 -10.11
CA GLY A 409 1.74 67.93 -9.91
C GLY A 409 0.76 67.24 -10.87
N PHE A 410 1.23 66.29 -11.68
CA PHE A 410 0.42 65.49 -12.61
C PHE A 410 0.45 64.00 -12.27
N LEU A 411 -0.51 63.24 -12.81
CA LEU A 411 -0.52 61.78 -12.83
C LEU A 411 -0.86 61.31 -14.25
N ASN A 412 -0.03 60.43 -14.81
CA ASN A 412 -0.36 59.76 -16.07
C ASN A 412 -1.31 58.57 -15.85
N GLN A 413 -1.86 58.02 -16.94
CA GLN A 413 -2.85 56.94 -16.88
C GLN A 413 -2.32 55.69 -16.19
N GLU A 414 -1.08 55.28 -16.44
CA GLU A 414 -0.49 54.11 -15.78
C GLU A 414 -0.27 54.35 -14.28
N GLU A 415 0.18 55.54 -13.88
CA GLU A 415 0.34 55.91 -12.48
C GLU A 415 -0.98 55.93 -11.73
N PHE A 416 -2.01 56.57 -12.29
CA PHE A 416 -3.34 56.63 -11.70
C PHE A 416 -3.94 55.23 -11.53
N VAL A 417 -3.97 54.44 -12.62
CA VAL A 417 -4.57 53.10 -12.63
C VAL A 417 -3.83 52.15 -11.72
N ASN A 418 -2.49 52.05 -11.82
CA ASN A 418 -1.71 51.16 -10.98
C ASN A 418 -1.73 51.58 -9.50
N GLY A 419 -1.67 52.89 -9.21
CA GLY A 419 -1.78 53.42 -7.85
C GLY A 419 -3.14 53.11 -7.22
N MET A 420 -4.22 53.26 -7.99
CA MET A 420 -5.58 52.94 -7.53
C MET A 420 -5.77 51.44 -7.29
N LEU A 421 -5.29 50.56 -8.16
CA LEU A 421 -5.34 49.11 -7.94
C LEU A 421 -4.51 48.69 -6.72
N GLN A 422 -3.32 49.26 -6.52
CA GLN A 422 -2.49 49.02 -5.33
C GLN A 422 -3.12 49.52 -4.02
N SER A 423 -4.01 50.52 -4.09
CA SER A 423 -4.63 51.13 -2.91
C SER A 423 -5.53 50.20 -2.09
N ARG A 424 -6.00 49.09 -2.69
CA ARG A 424 -7.07 48.20 -2.17
C ARG A 424 -8.43 48.90 -2.02
N PHE A 425 -8.72 49.88 -2.86
CA PHE A 425 -10.08 50.32 -3.15
C PHE A 425 -10.77 49.30 -4.08
N PRO A 426 -12.01 48.83 -3.80
CA PRO A 426 -12.71 47.88 -4.67
C PRO A 426 -13.15 48.51 -6.01
N THR A 427 -12.33 48.32 -7.03
CA THR A 427 -12.54 48.82 -8.41
C THR A 427 -11.76 47.96 -9.42
N ASN A 428 -12.11 48.01 -10.71
CA ASN A 428 -11.39 47.31 -11.78
C ASN A 428 -10.64 48.27 -12.74
N LYS A 429 -9.83 47.71 -13.66
CA LYS A 429 -9.01 48.50 -14.60
C LYS A 429 -9.87 49.35 -15.55
N THR A 430 -11.01 48.81 -15.97
CA THR A 430 -11.90 49.40 -16.98
C THR A 430 -12.73 50.55 -16.38
N GLU A 431 -13.20 50.42 -15.15
CA GLU A 431 -13.71 51.54 -14.34
C GLU A 431 -12.64 52.65 -14.21
N LEU A 432 -11.39 52.28 -13.87
CA LEU A 432 -10.33 53.27 -13.64
C LEU A 432 -9.90 54.02 -14.90
N ASN A 433 -9.94 53.38 -16.07
CA ASN A 433 -9.75 54.07 -17.35
C ASN A 433 -10.88 55.10 -17.59
N ALA A 434 -12.15 54.71 -17.37
CA ALA A 434 -13.29 55.61 -17.52
C ALA A 434 -13.26 56.78 -16.52
N VAL A 435 -12.79 56.54 -15.28
CA VAL A 435 -12.54 57.58 -14.28
C VAL A 435 -11.39 58.51 -14.71
N PHE A 436 -10.32 57.97 -15.29
CA PHE A 436 -9.21 58.75 -15.80
C PHE A 436 -9.69 59.74 -16.87
N ASP A 437 -10.48 59.28 -17.84
CA ASP A 437 -11.02 60.11 -18.92
C ASP A 437 -12.01 61.19 -18.42
N ILE A 438 -12.61 61.01 -17.24
CA ILE A 438 -13.48 61.99 -16.57
C ILE A 438 -12.68 63.01 -15.73
N PHE A 439 -11.50 62.61 -15.23
CA PHE A 439 -10.57 63.48 -14.52
C PHE A 439 -9.70 64.31 -15.48
N ASP A 440 -9.27 63.75 -16.61
CA ASP A 440 -8.51 64.44 -17.67
C ASP A 440 -9.45 65.21 -18.62
N ARG A 441 -10.05 66.30 -18.11
CA ARG A 441 -11.05 67.10 -18.83
C ARG A 441 -10.53 67.69 -20.14
N GLU A 442 -9.23 67.94 -20.22
CA GLU A 442 -8.54 68.52 -21.38
C GLU A 442 -7.99 67.46 -22.34
N ARG A 443 -8.12 66.16 -21.99
CA ARG A 443 -7.61 65.00 -22.73
C ARG A 443 -6.12 65.11 -23.10
N ARG A 444 -5.32 65.52 -22.10
CA ARG A 444 -3.86 65.68 -22.18
C ARG A 444 -3.07 64.37 -21.92
N GLY A 445 -3.73 63.29 -21.53
CA GLY A 445 -3.10 62.07 -21.00
C GLY A 445 -2.57 62.23 -19.57
N LEU A 446 -2.97 63.30 -18.87
CA LEU A 446 -2.44 63.70 -17.56
C LEU A 446 -3.53 64.32 -16.70
N ILE A 447 -3.83 63.72 -15.54
CA ILE A 447 -4.68 64.34 -14.52
C ILE A 447 -3.81 65.30 -13.69
N ASP A 448 -4.19 66.57 -13.58
CA ASP A 448 -3.57 67.48 -12.62
C ASP A 448 -4.29 67.48 -11.25
N TYR A 449 -3.57 67.95 -10.23
CA TYR A 449 -4.06 68.00 -8.85
C TYR A 449 -5.38 68.77 -8.68
N LYS A 450 -5.64 69.80 -9.50
CA LYS A 450 -6.86 70.60 -9.40
C LYS A 450 -8.04 69.82 -9.95
N ASP A 451 -7.94 69.26 -11.15
CA ASP A 451 -9.06 68.55 -11.76
C ASP A 451 -9.42 67.26 -11.02
N PHE A 452 -8.43 66.53 -10.47
CA PHE A 452 -8.65 65.42 -9.54
C PHE A 452 -9.49 65.84 -8.32
N VAL A 453 -9.13 66.95 -7.68
CA VAL A 453 -9.84 67.46 -6.49
C VAL A 453 -11.22 68.03 -6.86
N ASP A 454 -11.35 68.73 -8.00
CA ASP A 454 -12.59 69.39 -8.41
C ASP A 454 -13.64 68.40 -8.95
N ALA A 455 -13.25 67.30 -9.58
CA ALA A 455 -14.17 66.22 -9.98
C ALA A 455 -14.72 65.45 -8.76
N LEU A 456 -13.91 65.32 -7.71
CA LEU A 456 -14.27 64.59 -6.48
C LEU A 456 -15.02 65.42 -5.43
N LYS A 457 -15.17 66.74 -5.60
CA LYS A 457 -15.97 67.59 -4.69
C LYS A 457 -17.47 67.29 -4.84
N PRO A 458 -18.21 67.00 -3.75
CA PRO A 458 -19.65 66.78 -3.82
C PRO A 458 -20.39 68.05 -4.26
N ASP A 459 -21.43 67.91 -5.08
CA ASP A 459 -21.93 69.03 -5.92
C ASP A 459 -22.60 70.17 -5.14
N LYS A 460 -22.83 69.99 -3.84
CA LYS A 460 -23.17 71.06 -2.89
C LYS A 460 -22.16 72.22 -2.92
N PHE A 461 -20.92 71.99 -3.37
CA PHE A 461 -19.87 73.00 -3.55
C PHE A 461 -19.64 73.43 -5.01
N ARG A 462 -20.40 72.92 -5.98
CA ARG A 462 -20.28 73.29 -7.41
C ARG A 462 -21.27 74.39 -7.81
N ASN A 463 -22.44 74.46 -7.18
CA ASN A 463 -23.38 75.57 -7.35
C ASN A 463 -23.02 76.76 -6.44
N SER A 464 -22.23 77.70 -6.94
CA SER A 464 -21.84 78.96 -6.26
C SER A 464 -22.97 79.96 -6.04
N ASN A 465 -24.24 79.55 -6.22
CA ASN A 465 -25.41 80.42 -6.30
C ASN A 465 -26.53 80.06 -5.31
N ARG A 466 -26.23 79.24 -4.28
CA ARG A 466 -27.16 78.99 -3.16
C ARG A 466 -27.09 80.15 -2.17
N VAL A 467 -28.18 80.90 -2.04
CA VAL A 467 -28.35 81.88 -0.97
C VAL A 467 -28.30 81.17 0.39
N MET A 468 -27.42 81.63 1.29
CA MET A 468 -27.36 81.14 2.67
C MET A 468 -28.54 81.68 3.46
N THR A 469 -29.13 80.86 4.33
CA THR A 469 -30.17 81.34 5.25
C THR A 469 -29.56 82.17 6.38
N ASP A 470 -30.30 83.12 6.94
CA ASP A 470 -29.84 83.98 8.05
C ASP A 470 -29.29 83.16 9.22
N ASP A 471 -29.88 82.00 9.51
CA ASP A 471 -29.47 81.11 10.60
C ASP A 471 -28.17 80.34 10.29
N GLU A 472 -27.89 80.04 9.01
CA GLU A 472 -26.56 79.56 8.55
C GLU A 472 -25.51 80.67 8.70
N VAL A 473 -25.83 81.90 8.26
CA VAL A 473 -24.91 83.07 8.36
C VAL A 473 -24.60 83.45 9.82
N ILE A 474 -25.59 83.38 10.72
CA ILE A 474 -25.39 83.59 12.17
C ILE A 474 -24.44 82.52 12.74
N HIS A 475 -24.60 81.25 12.34
CA HIS A 475 -23.78 80.16 12.85
C HIS A 475 -22.32 80.28 12.42
N ASP A 476 -22.07 80.50 11.13
CA ASP A 476 -20.72 80.62 10.57
C ASP A 476 -19.96 81.83 11.17
N ALA A 477 -20.65 82.97 11.33
CA ALA A 477 -20.07 84.16 11.96
C ALA A 477 -19.72 83.94 13.44
N ILE A 478 -20.56 83.19 14.18
CA ILE A 478 -20.30 82.83 15.58
C ILE A 478 -19.09 81.89 15.69
N GLU A 479 -18.97 80.88 14.82
CA GLU A 479 -17.80 80.01 14.82
C GLU A 479 -16.53 80.80 14.46
N LEU A 480 -16.58 81.68 13.46
CA LEU A 480 -15.44 82.50 13.04
C LEU A 480 -14.94 83.43 14.15
N GLU A 481 -15.83 84.21 14.78
CA GLU A 481 -15.45 85.13 15.86
C GLU A 481 -14.88 84.38 17.08
N THR A 482 -15.49 83.26 17.45
CA THR A 482 -15.08 82.46 18.61
C THR A 482 -13.87 81.55 18.35
N ALA A 483 -13.56 81.24 17.10
CA ALA A 483 -12.35 80.51 16.71
C ALA A 483 -11.05 81.24 17.09
N SER A 484 -11.09 82.57 17.18
CA SER A 484 -9.94 83.41 17.59
C SER A 484 -9.57 83.32 19.07
N CYS A 485 -10.43 82.74 19.91
CA CYS A 485 -10.19 82.62 21.36
C CYS A 485 -9.08 81.60 21.66
N THR A 486 -7.98 82.05 22.28
CA THR A 486 -6.81 81.23 22.64
C THR A 486 -6.87 80.63 24.06
N CYS A 487 -7.96 80.89 24.79
CA CYS A 487 -8.14 80.49 26.18
C CYS A 487 -8.28 78.95 26.31
N ARG A 488 -7.69 78.36 27.36
CA ARG A 488 -7.63 76.88 27.56
C ARG A 488 -9.02 76.22 27.58
N ASN A 489 -10.00 76.90 28.18
CA ASN A 489 -11.41 76.64 27.92
C ASN A 489 -11.85 77.71 26.93
N GLN A 490 -12.08 77.32 25.68
CA GLN A 490 -12.34 78.27 24.59
C GLN A 490 -13.72 78.91 24.75
N PHE A 491 -13.81 80.24 24.70
CA PHE A 491 -15.07 80.94 24.56
C PHE A 491 -15.71 80.55 23.22
N ARG A 492 -16.89 79.92 23.25
CA ARG A 492 -17.61 79.36 22.08
C ARG A 492 -19.09 79.71 22.14
N GLY A 493 -19.73 79.83 20.97
CA GLY A 493 -21.19 79.98 20.86
C GLY A 493 -21.87 78.66 20.50
N GLU A 494 -22.52 78.01 21.45
CA GLU A 494 -23.32 76.81 21.23
C GLU A 494 -24.74 77.20 20.75
N ARG A 495 -25.15 76.72 19.57
CA ARG A 495 -26.51 76.91 19.05
C ARG A 495 -27.49 76.01 19.82
N ILE A 496 -28.48 76.61 20.46
CA ILE A 496 -29.53 75.90 21.20
C ILE A 496 -30.76 75.68 20.31
N ASP A 497 -31.10 76.68 19.50
CA ASP A 497 -32.27 76.74 18.61
C ASP A 497 -32.06 77.90 17.62
N THR A 498 -32.96 78.05 16.65
CA THR A 498 -33.10 79.19 15.75
C THR A 498 -32.96 80.53 16.49
N GLY A 499 -32.00 81.36 16.06
CA GLY A 499 -31.66 82.63 16.71
C GLY A 499 -31.32 82.57 18.22
N LYS A 500 -30.98 81.41 18.81
CA LYS A 500 -30.72 81.24 20.27
C LYS A 500 -29.39 80.53 20.52
N TYR A 501 -28.47 81.23 21.17
CA TYR A 501 -27.10 80.75 21.43
C TYR A 501 -26.71 80.89 22.90
N ARG A 502 -25.84 79.99 23.38
CA ARG A 502 -25.17 80.03 24.68
C ARG A 502 -23.70 80.36 24.46
N PHE A 503 -23.16 81.37 25.16
CA PHE A 503 -21.80 81.85 24.94
C PHE A 503 -20.88 81.59 26.14
N GLY A 504 -19.83 80.80 25.92
CA GLY A 504 -18.90 80.35 26.94
C GLY A 504 -19.57 79.50 28.03
N GLU A 505 -18.96 79.45 29.21
CA GLU A 505 -19.47 78.66 30.35
C GLU A 505 -20.73 79.27 31.01
N LYS A 506 -21.14 80.49 30.59
CA LYS A 506 -22.34 81.17 31.11
C LYS A 506 -23.59 80.39 30.69
N GLN A 507 -24.32 79.83 31.66
CA GLN A 507 -25.57 79.05 31.45
C GLN A 507 -26.77 79.86 30.90
N LYS A 508 -26.55 81.09 30.41
CA LYS A 508 -27.61 81.99 29.93
C LYS A 508 -27.72 81.90 28.41
N ILE A 509 -28.91 81.53 27.93
CA ILE A 509 -29.28 81.62 26.51
C ILE A 509 -29.44 83.10 26.13
N VAL A 510 -28.91 83.46 24.97
CA VAL A 510 -28.92 84.81 24.41
C VAL A 510 -29.53 84.76 23.01
N LEU A 511 -30.37 85.75 22.69
CA LEU A 511 -30.93 85.88 21.34
C LEU A 511 -29.89 86.49 20.41
N VAL A 512 -29.76 85.92 19.21
CA VAL A 512 -28.91 86.40 18.12
C VAL A 512 -29.76 86.50 16.85
N ARG A 513 -29.51 87.52 16.04
CA ARG A 513 -30.19 87.72 14.74
C ARG A 513 -29.24 88.27 13.70
N PHE A 514 -29.53 88.02 12.43
CA PHE A 514 -28.96 88.76 11.32
C PHE A 514 -29.85 89.99 11.06
N LEU A 515 -29.24 91.15 10.81
CA LEU A 515 -29.95 92.36 10.40
C LEU A 515 -29.00 93.27 9.62
N ASN A 516 -29.42 93.78 8.47
CA ASN A 516 -28.66 94.74 7.65
C ASN A 516 -27.19 94.31 7.36
N LYS A 517 -26.97 93.00 7.12
CA LYS A 517 -25.66 92.36 6.93
C LYS A 517 -24.77 92.22 8.19
N THR A 518 -25.29 92.48 9.38
CA THR A 518 -24.56 92.31 10.65
C THR A 518 -25.23 91.26 11.53
N VAL A 519 -24.44 90.39 12.17
CA VAL A 519 -24.94 89.49 13.23
C VAL A 519 -24.95 90.24 14.56
N MET A 520 -26.09 90.28 15.22
CA MET A 520 -26.39 91.11 16.38
C MET A 520 -26.85 90.25 17.56
N VAL A 521 -26.23 90.45 18.73
CA VAL A 521 -26.49 89.72 19.99
C VAL A 521 -27.31 90.61 20.95
N ARG A 522 -28.30 90.02 21.64
CA ARG A 522 -29.19 90.73 22.57
C ARG A 522 -28.55 90.91 23.95
N VAL A 523 -28.30 92.14 24.38
CA VAL A 523 -27.77 92.44 25.72
C VAL A 523 -28.70 93.40 26.48
N GLY A 524 -29.38 92.89 27.49
CA GLY A 524 -30.34 93.64 28.30
C GLY A 524 -31.45 94.29 27.45
N GLY A 525 -31.52 95.62 27.49
CA GLY A 525 -32.45 96.41 26.67
C GLY A 525 -32.03 96.58 25.20
N GLY A 526 -30.76 96.36 24.86
CA GLY A 526 -30.17 96.67 23.56
C GLY A 526 -29.85 95.46 22.67
N TRP A 527 -29.37 95.76 21.46
CA TRP A 527 -28.73 94.82 20.54
C TRP A 527 -27.33 95.35 20.21
N VAL A 528 -26.32 94.50 20.26
CA VAL A 528 -24.90 94.84 20.07
C VAL A 528 -24.31 93.93 18.98
N PRO A 529 -23.40 94.40 18.11
CA PRO A 529 -22.74 93.55 17.11
C PRO A 529 -22.05 92.35 17.74
N LEU A 530 -21.99 91.23 17.02
CA LEU A 530 -21.34 90.00 17.49
C LEU A 530 -19.88 90.22 17.87
N GLU A 531 -19.13 90.97 17.06
CA GLU A 531 -17.73 91.34 17.32
C GLU A 531 -17.57 92.06 18.67
N GLU A 532 -18.31 93.16 18.89
CA GLU A 532 -18.32 93.92 20.15
C GLU A 532 -18.79 93.06 21.35
N PHE A 533 -19.78 92.19 21.14
CA PHE A 533 -20.24 91.25 22.17
C PHE A 533 -19.14 90.26 22.56
N VAL A 534 -18.41 89.70 21.58
CA VAL A 534 -17.31 88.75 21.81
C VAL A 534 -16.10 89.47 22.44
N MET A 535 -15.74 90.68 21.98
CA MET A 535 -14.68 91.50 22.60
C MET A 535 -14.93 91.74 24.10
N ASN A 536 -16.17 91.99 24.48
CA ASN A 536 -16.57 92.26 25.87
C ASN A 536 -16.87 91.01 26.72
N ASN A 537 -16.88 89.80 26.15
CA ASN A 537 -17.23 88.56 26.86
C ASN A 537 -16.19 87.43 26.76
N ASP A 538 -15.32 87.45 25.76
CA ASP A 538 -14.18 86.54 25.64
C ASP A 538 -13.07 87.01 26.61
N PRO A 539 -12.67 86.20 27.61
CA PRO A 539 -11.60 86.54 28.54
C PRO A 539 -10.25 86.79 27.84
N CYS A 540 -10.07 86.28 26.61
CA CYS A 540 -8.88 86.48 25.81
C CYS A 540 -8.89 87.78 24.97
N LYS A 541 -10.01 88.51 24.86
CA LYS A 541 -10.10 89.78 24.12
C LYS A 541 -10.23 91.02 25.01
N GLY A 542 -10.98 90.94 26.12
CA GLY A 542 -11.40 92.13 26.91
C GLY A 542 -10.40 92.74 27.92
N SER A 543 -9.09 92.49 27.81
CA SER A 543 -8.12 92.78 28.87
C SER A 543 -7.08 93.86 28.53
N THR A 544 -7.50 95.12 28.39
CA THR A 544 -6.60 96.27 28.19
C THR A 544 -6.92 97.46 29.13
N GLY A 545 -5.95 97.83 29.98
CA GLY A 545 -5.83 99.18 30.53
C GLY A 545 -6.42 99.48 31.92
N ASN A 546 -5.69 99.16 33.00
CA ASN A 546 -5.41 100.15 34.06
C ASN A 546 -4.29 99.71 35.03
N LEU A 547 -3.48 100.67 35.49
CA LEU A 547 -2.38 100.47 36.45
C LEU A 547 -2.17 101.72 37.32
N SER A 548 -2.37 101.62 38.65
CA SER A 548 -1.53 102.24 39.70
C SER A 548 -2.18 102.21 41.10
N GLY A 549 -1.37 101.91 42.13
CA GLY A 549 -1.68 102.13 43.55
C GLY A 549 -2.67 101.16 44.22
N GLN A 550 -2.50 100.77 45.49
CA GLN A 550 -1.37 100.99 46.41
C GLN A 550 -1.37 99.95 47.56
N ARG A 551 -0.23 99.81 48.26
CA ARG A 551 -0.06 99.22 49.62
C ARG A 551 -0.32 97.72 49.82
N SER A 552 0.73 96.97 49.52
CA SER A 552 1.21 95.80 50.25
C SER A 552 1.02 95.79 51.79
N ARG A 553 0.69 94.62 52.36
CA ARG A 553 1.41 94.06 53.52
C ARG A 553 1.19 92.54 53.69
N THR A 554 2.25 91.80 54.01
CA THR A 554 2.22 90.42 54.52
C THR A 554 2.32 90.44 56.06
N PRO A 555 1.98 89.36 56.79
CA PRO A 555 2.82 88.16 56.97
C PRO A 555 2.09 86.85 56.55
N ARG A 556 2.65 85.64 56.35
CA ARG A 556 3.91 84.91 56.70
C ARG A 556 3.69 83.83 57.79
N SER A 557 4.00 82.56 57.44
CA SER A 557 4.16 81.36 58.32
C SER A 557 2.89 80.84 59.07
N SER A 558 2.75 79.56 59.44
CA SER A 558 3.37 78.26 59.02
C SER A 558 2.70 77.06 59.76
N VAL A 559 3.22 75.82 59.56
CA VAL A 559 3.10 74.63 60.45
C VAL A 559 1.75 73.84 60.52
N SER A 560 1.67 72.80 59.66
CA SER A 560 1.52 71.35 59.96
C SER A 560 0.35 70.73 60.78
N SER A 561 0.05 69.46 60.41
CA SER A 561 -0.46 68.35 61.26
C SER A 561 -1.92 68.47 61.76
N GLY A 562 -2.72 67.41 61.93
CA GLY A 562 -2.66 65.95 61.68
C GLY A 562 -4.06 65.37 61.98
N ARG A 563 -4.42 64.07 62.03
CA ARG A 563 -3.78 62.74 61.88
C ARG A 563 -4.99 61.75 61.76
N ARG A 564 -5.01 60.69 60.95
CA ARG A 564 -4.42 59.34 61.18
C ARG A 564 -4.55 58.44 59.94
N THR A 565 -3.70 57.41 59.92
CA THR A 565 -3.55 56.27 58.99
C THR A 565 -4.11 54.98 59.66
N PRO A 566 -3.92 53.71 59.19
CA PRO A 566 -3.15 53.14 58.05
C PRO A 566 -4.00 52.16 57.15
N THR A 567 -3.52 51.33 56.20
CA THR A 567 -2.23 50.61 55.97
C THR A 567 -1.90 50.29 54.49
N ALA A 568 -0.59 50.23 54.16
CA ALA A 568 0.09 49.58 53.00
C ALA A 568 -0.27 50.04 51.56
N ASN A 569 0.66 50.45 50.66
CA ASN A 569 1.91 49.83 50.11
C ASN A 569 1.63 48.66 49.15
N MET A 570 2.27 48.51 47.97
CA MET A 570 3.38 49.19 47.27
C MET A 570 3.34 48.80 45.77
N GLU A 571 3.98 49.41 44.75
CA GLU A 571 4.82 50.61 44.58
C GLU A 571 4.75 51.09 43.09
N ARG A 572 5.37 52.22 42.68
CA ARG A 572 5.31 52.76 41.30
C ARG A 572 6.61 53.43 40.80
N ARG A 573 6.88 53.26 39.48
CA ARG A 573 7.70 54.10 38.54
C ARG A 573 9.12 53.65 38.15
N ARG A 574 9.53 54.17 36.98
CA ARG A 574 10.83 54.09 36.29
C ARG A 574 11.89 55.06 36.85
N SER A 575 13.16 54.69 36.70
CA SER A 575 14.32 55.45 36.15
C SER A 575 15.54 54.49 36.24
N GLY A 576 16.59 54.45 35.42
CA GLY A 576 17.08 55.10 34.19
C GLY A 576 18.39 54.34 33.82
N ALA A 577 19.37 54.76 33.00
CA ALA A 577 19.45 55.65 31.82
C ALA A 577 20.92 55.61 31.30
N THR A 578 21.16 55.34 30.00
CA THR A 578 22.47 55.58 29.33
C THR A 578 22.35 55.63 27.79
N THR A 579 23.29 56.32 27.15
CA THR A 579 23.50 56.57 25.69
C THR A 579 24.97 56.27 25.33
N PRO A 580 25.53 56.41 24.09
CA PRO A 580 25.03 56.83 22.75
C PRO A 580 25.14 55.70 21.67
N ARG A 581 24.70 55.76 20.38
CA ARG A 581 25.05 56.59 19.18
C ARG A 581 26.56 56.48 18.80
N ALA A 582 27.04 56.25 17.56
CA ALA A 582 26.51 56.28 16.17
C ALA A 582 26.96 54.99 15.38
N THR A 583 26.93 54.80 14.03
CA THR A 583 26.88 55.70 12.86
C THR A 583 26.36 54.99 11.58
N THR A 584 25.80 55.73 10.62
CA THR A 584 25.49 55.34 9.21
C THR A 584 26.60 55.82 8.24
N PRO A 585 26.78 55.22 7.05
CA PRO A 585 26.16 55.75 5.81
C PRO A 585 25.79 54.64 4.76
N THR A 586 25.72 54.96 3.45
CA THR A 586 24.48 55.32 2.69
C THR A 586 24.78 55.47 1.17
N VAL A 587 23.79 55.21 0.28
CA VAL A 587 23.71 55.44 -1.22
C VAL A 587 24.73 54.75 -2.18
N ALA A 588 24.50 54.56 -3.50
CA ALA A 588 23.30 54.37 -4.36
C ALA A 588 23.70 54.02 -5.84
N PHE A 589 22.70 53.96 -6.76
CA PHE A 589 22.77 53.84 -8.24
C PHE A 589 23.23 52.48 -8.83
N GLY A 590 22.88 52.09 -10.06
CA GLY A 590 22.10 52.79 -11.11
C GLY A 590 21.57 51.83 -12.21
N SER A 591 20.82 52.37 -13.19
CA SER A 591 20.07 51.57 -14.20
C SER A 591 20.92 51.02 -15.36
N GLY A 592 20.46 49.97 -16.04
CA GLY A 592 21.10 49.46 -17.26
C GLY A 592 20.26 48.51 -18.13
N VAL A 593 19.96 48.93 -19.36
CA VAL A 593 19.38 48.13 -20.48
C VAL A 593 20.05 48.68 -21.76
N PRO A 594 20.74 47.86 -22.59
CA PRO A 594 20.12 47.46 -23.86
C PRO A 594 20.61 46.14 -24.53
N ARG A 595 19.64 45.42 -25.13
CA ARG A 595 19.54 45.00 -26.55
C ARG A 595 20.80 44.53 -27.34
N SER A 596 20.67 43.35 -27.97
CA SER A 596 21.15 42.93 -29.33
C SER A 596 22.27 41.88 -29.46
N ARG A 597 22.09 41.01 -30.48
CA ARG A 597 23.03 40.01 -31.09
C ARG A 597 24.07 40.73 -32.01
N PRO A 598 25.20 40.14 -32.48
CA PRO A 598 25.19 38.95 -33.38
C PRO A 598 26.41 37.97 -33.36
N THR A 599 26.24 36.83 -34.07
CA THR A 599 27.18 35.85 -34.72
C THR A 599 28.58 35.41 -34.22
N THR A 600 28.82 34.11 -34.48
CA THR A 600 30.02 33.21 -34.60
C THR A 600 31.25 33.77 -35.37
N PRO A 601 32.51 33.25 -35.18
CA PRO A 601 32.91 31.85 -35.54
C PRO A 601 34.01 31.13 -34.71
N ASN A 602 34.30 29.86 -35.09
CA ASN A 602 35.31 28.94 -34.55
C ASN A 602 36.76 29.24 -35.00
N SER A 603 37.77 28.85 -34.20
CA SER A 603 39.08 28.38 -34.72
C SER A 603 40.00 27.67 -33.71
N PHE A 604 40.26 26.37 -33.98
CA PHE A 604 41.52 25.58 -33.86
C PHE A 604 42.35 25.33 -32.56
N SER A 605 42.82 24.07 -32.50
CA SER A 605 44.20 23.59 -32.18
C SER A 605 44.55 23.05 -30.77
N SER A 606 45.43 22.04 -30.57
CA SER A 606 45.81 20.81 -31.32
C SER A 606 46.78 19.92 -30.50
N THR A 607 46.58 18.59 -30.49
CA THR A 607 47.62 17.50 -30.28
C THR A 607 48.42 17.47 -28.95
N PRO A 608 49.24 16.41 -28.65
CA PRO A 608 49.51 15.14 -29.35
C PRO A 608 49.23 13.83 -28.55
N GLN A 609 49.55 12.70 -29.19
CA GLN A 609 49.53 11.30 -28.69
C GLN A 609 50.84 10.97 -27.91
N ARG A 610 51.27 9.76 -27.48
CA ARG A 610 50.98 8.29 -27.64
C ARG A 610 51.84 7.58 -26.50
N PRO A 611 52.14 6.25 -26.42
CA PRO A 611 51.59 5.03 -27.04
C PRO A 611 51.27 3.88 -26.03
N SER A 612 51.13 2.64 -26.52
CA SER A 612 50.57 1.46 -25.82
C SER A 612 51.52 0.25 -25.75
N SER A 613 51.38 -0.61 -24.72
CA SER A 613 51.84 -2.02 -24.62
C SER A 613 51.26 -2.63 -23.31
N ALA A 614 51.12 -3.94 -23.04
CA ALA A 614 51.35 -5.18 -23.81
C ALA A 614 50.29 -6.27 -23.44
N THR A 615 50.50 -7.51 -23.91
CA THR A 615 49.59 -8.69 -23.84
C THR A 615 50.01 -9.75 -22.78
N PRO A 616 49.63 -11.06 -22.82
CA PRO A 616 48.38 -11.64 -22.30
C PRO A 616 48.65 -12.88 -21.36
N ARG A 617 47.73 -13.88 -21.37
CA ARG A 617 47.76 -15.22 -20.70
C ARG A 617 47.32 -15.23 -19.23
N SER A 618 46.92 -16.35 -18.61
CA SER A 618 46.22 -17.60 -19.03
C SER A 618 45.96 -18.44 -17.75
N GLY A 619 44.95 -19.31 -17.73
CA GLY A 619 44.88 -20.41 -16.75
C GLY A 619 43.47 -20.72 -16.24
N ALA A 620 43.11 -22.01 -16.23
CA ALA A 620 41.89 -22.52 -15.62
C ALA A 620 42.25 -23.62 -14.62
N ALA A 621 41.55 -23.70 -13.49
CA ALA A 621 41.51 -24.89 -12.64
C ALA A 621 40.31 -24.88 -11.67
N THR A 622 39.58 -25.98 -11.68
CA THR A 622 38.64 -26.48 -10.67
C THR A 622 38.90 -27.98 -10.52
N PRO A 623 38.37 -28.72 -9.53
CA PRO A 623 37.92 -28.37 -8.17
C PRO A 623 38.56 -29.31 -7.10
N THR A 624 38.22 -29.16 -5.81
CA THR A 624 38.33 -30.28 -4.84
C THR A 624 37.29 -30.18 -3.71
N ARG A 625 36.94 -31.35 -3.13
CA ARG A 625 36.06 -31.52 -1.95
C ARG A 625 36.90 -31.73 -0.68
N ASN A 626 36.38 -31.30 0.47
CA ASN A 626 36.27 -32.07 1.73
C ASN A 626 35.36 -31.26 2.69
N LEU A 627 34.34 -31.81 3.36
CA LEU A 627 34.31 -32.88 4.38
C LEU A 627 35.02 -32.51 5.69
N GLY A 628 34.22 -32.25 6.72
CA GLY A 628 34.70 -31.93 8.08
C GLY A 628 33.57 -31.47 9.03
N GLY A 629 33.00 -32.41 9.78
CA GLY A 629 32.37 -32.13 11.10
C GLY A 629 33.33 -32.57 12.22
N PRO A 630 32.88 -32.72 13.49
CA PRO A 630 31.49 -32.63 13.98
C PRO A 630 31.32 -31.88 15.34
N THR A 631 30.07 -31.79 15.83
CA THR A 631 29.60 -32.12 17.21
C THR A 631 28.53 -31.19 17.83
N ARG A 632 27.41 -31.83 18.22
CA ARG A 632 26.57 -31.63 19.43
C ARG A 632 26.27 -30.20 19.93
N HIS A 633 24.98 -29.89 20.13
CA HIS A 633 24.38 -30.02 21.47
C HIS A 633 22.84 -30.17 21.47
N ARG A 634 22.33 -30.73 22.57
CA ARG A 634 21.01 -31.38 22.79
C ARG A 634 20.02 -30.48 23.55
N LYS A 635 18.73 -30.44 23.17
CA LYS A 635 17.57 -30.50 24.11
C LYS A 635 16.18 -30.67 23.44
N LEU A 636 15.35 -31.47 24.11
CA LEU A 636 13.87 -31.59 24.04
C LEU A 636 13.38 -31.61 25.50
N PRO A 637 12.09 -31.33 25.79
CA PRO A 637 11.28 -32.40 26.40
C PRO A 637 9.75 -32.39 26.10
N ASN A 638 9.22 -33.60 25.90
CA ASN A 638 8.00 -34.24 26.44
C ASN A 638 6.62 -33.51 26.55
N ALA A 639 5.57 -34.29 26.27
CA ALA A 639 4.15 -34.11 26.70
C ALA A 639 3.88 -34.90 28.03
N PRO A 640 2.67 -35.33 28.50
CA PRO A 640 1.42 -35.69 27.79
C PRO A 640 0.06 -35.35 28.51
N THR A 641 -1.03 -36.04 28.09
CA THR A 641 -2.36 -36.25 28.77
C THR A 641 -3.34 -35.06 28.92
N SER A 642 -4.68 -35.24 29.00
CA SER A 642 -5.64 -36.19 28.35
C SER A 642 -7.09 -35.87 28.82
N THR A 643 -8.11 -35.92 27.95
CA THR A 643 -9.50 -36.45 28.16
C THR A 643 -10.49 -35.95 27.07
N THR A 644 -11.57 -36.71 26.86
CA THR A 644 -12.81 -36.35 26.11
C THR A 644 -14.01 -36.84 26.96
N PRO A 645 -15.30 -36.51 26.68
CA PRO A 645 -16.04 -37.14 25.57
C PRO A 645 -17.25 -36.34 24.96
N THR A 646 -17.73 -36.78 23.76
CA THR A 646 -19.14 -36.87 23.26
C THR A 646 -20.18 -35.72 23.49
N THR A 647 -21.15 -35.39 22.59
CA THR A 647 -21.74 -36.01 21.37
C THR A 647 -22.54 -34.94 20.55
N PRO A 648 -23.08 -35.21 19.34
CA PRO A 648 -23.45 -34.18 18.35
C PRO A 648 -24.96 -33.96 18.10
N THR A 649 -25.28 -33.05 17.17
CA THR A 649 -26.58 -32.99 16.43
C THR A 649 -26.34 -32.78 14.93
N ASN A 650 -27.29 -33.19 14.08
CA ASN A 650 -27.04 -33.46 12.66
C ASN A 650 -28.09 -32.81 11.71
N ARG A 651 -27.60 -32.16 10.65
CA ARG A 651 -28.06 -32.19 9.24
C ARG A 651 -29.56 -32.35 8.88
N ALA A 652 -30.12 -31.34 8.20
CA ALA A 652 -31.06 -31.42 7.05
C ALA A 652 -31.49 -29.99 6.62
N ASN A 653 -31.98 -29.65 5.42
CA ASN A 653 -31.80 -30.02 4.00
C ASN A 653 -32.95 -29.32 3.23
N THR A 654 -32.76 -28.95 1.94
CA THR A 654 -33.80 -28.61 0.92
C THR A 654 -34.73 -27.40 1.19
N ALA A 655 -35.34 -26.71 0.20
CA ALA A 655 -35.12 -26.58 -1.24
C ALA A 655 -35.75 -25.29 -1.81
N SER A 656 -35.33 -24.84 -3.00
CA SER A 656 -36.01 -23.84 -3.85
C SER A 656 -37.17 -24.48 -4.64
N PRO A 657 -38.17 -23.73 -5.18
CA PRO A 657 -38.01 -23.21 -6.55
C PRO A 657 -38.84 -21.95 -6.98
N THR A 658 -38.44 -21.38 -8.14
CA THR A 658 -39.27 -20.68 -9.17
C THR A 658 -39.98 -19.32 -8.93
N THR A 659 -39.98 -18.55 -10.03
CA THR A 659 -40.66 -17.27 -10.39
C THR A 659 -42.10 -17.54 -10.94
N PRO A 660 -42.99 -16.57 -11.33
CA PRO A 660 -42.66 -15.26 -11.95
C PRO A 660 -43.64 -14.05 -11.82
N THR A 661 -43.25 -12.95 -12.49
CA THR A 661 -44.06 -11.84 -13.07
C THR A 661 -44.92 -10.95 -12.16
N THR A 662 -44.60 -9.63 -12.12
CA THR A 662 -45.45 -8.49 -12.58
C THR A 662 -44.89 -7.16 -12.02
N ALA A 663 -44.95 -6.06 -12.80
CA ALA A 663 -44.68 -4.69 -12.31
C ALA A 663 -45.94 -3.82 -12.49
N PRO A 664 -46.13 -2.76 -11.67
CA PRO A 664 -45.85 -1.42 -12.21
C PRO A 664 -45.22 -0.43 -11.21
N ARG A 665 -44.91 0.77 -11.72
CA ARG A 665 -44.30 1.90 -11.00
C ARG A 665 -45.26 2.63 -10.04
N THR A 666 -44.73 3.09 -8.90
CA THR A 666 -45.13 4.37 -8.26
C THR A 666 -43.90 5.08 -7.66
N ARG A 667 -44.05 6.33 -7.20
CA ARG A 667 -42.95 7.32 -7.04
C ARG A 667 -43.02 8.03 -5.67
N HIS A 668 -41.85 8.50 -5.19
CA HIS A 668 -41.63 9.16 -3.87
C HIS A 668 -41.67 8.17 -2.68
N GLN A 669 -40.89 8.31 -1.60
CA GLN A 669 -40.31 9.51 -0.98
C GLN A 669 -38.93 9.22 -0.32
N PHE A 670 -38.24 10.24 0.23
CA PHE A 670 -36.91 10.10 0.87
C PHE A 670 -37.01 9.71 2.35
N HIS A 671 -36.06 8.92 2.85
CA HIS A 671 -35.46 9.16 4.18
C HIS A 671 -34.07 8.51 4.34
N PHE A 672 -33.10 9.27 4.84
CA PHE A 672 -31.84 8.74 5.39
C PHE A 672 -32.00 8.44 6.89
N PRO A 673 -31.25 7.46 7.43
CA PRO A 673 -30.74 7.44 8.79
C PRO A 673 -29.20 7.65 8.82
N ASP A 674 -28.71 8.34 9.84
CA ASP A 674 -27.29 8.70 10.00
C ASP A 674 -26.37 7.57 10.51
N LEU A 675 -25.07 7.80 10.36
CA LEU A 675 -23.99 6.96 10.90
C LEU A 675 -23.88 7.00 12.43
N LYS A 676 -23.24 5.97 12.97
CA LYS A 676 -22.38 6.01 14.17
C LYS A 676 -21.08 5.28 13.89
#